data_AF-A0A2A2LIA2-F1
#
_entry.id   AF-A0A2A2LIA2-F1
#
_cell.length_a   1.000
_cell.length_b   1.000
_cell.length_c   1.000
_cell.angle_alpha   90.00
_cell.angle_beta   90.00
_cell.angle_gamma   90.00
#
_symmetry.space_group_name_H-M   'P 1'
#
loop_
_entity.id
_entity.type
_entity.pdbx_description
1 polymer ?
#
loop_
_entity_poly.entity_id
_entity_poly.type
_entity_poly.pdbx_seq_one_letter_code
_entity_poly.pdbx_strand_id
1 'polypeptide(L)'
;MCMRQRVITHSSRGDLLRPDEQGQAAYRRDEVQILRSRGCNVIRRCAQVHQEKEFHSPSPPSASTSIRHQTSALANQDNSTFNVFSTSIPSSPGQHIVSTPKMTKTTKNVDEVGCQRRFFEIPSTKHISTVSGYVAENSSLSDVVRNEYTFTDGVGSISQEKVKDLAKDFFPKSVHNCVPSAFQFRMGGYKGMLAVNPLLDMQYEGTDEKVHCILRESQKKFDDAEEIRGDYVFEIVKHSAPTKVALNKPFILILDQNSANTSDVCHSRIRNRILNLLDSEIKGAADAMKDEAAALERLSEMPKLINFRYLKKCGIQLTNDVFCRSLLRASAKDSYSRLLNKAQIPIPADLGRSMLGVVDESDTLAYGQVFIQYTISMKTKTPKTTAEKRIRTGKVLITKNPMLSRGDVRIFEAIDVPDLHHHVDVVVFPQKGERPHPNEMAGSDLDGDEYSVIWDPELLLERNEEPCKYPDEKLENGINVETLVEDIANFMYEFTSQDTVGVISKNHLIAADMYGLDSTVVKNLAAKQDKAVNFQKCAVPPQPLTTRWDKSLPPESRERNSDFDSGDVFKPTYRSQSILGEISRYVRKLESIVNEAEDDINCDDIVVDSDIVEQVVIDHENDDNDALIFSNAQILLKEYNYEIRKLIDHYGIKSEAELFSGCITELNSRAHQKEADQLAKFTIAHIIGHKVQAIFKKCRERFFEEFEGWVACTELPPPKRCPYPAGYVGDVFKRRCMKPTDDIKKKAVLCYRLAYENAKTSSEMKLLSFGWIAYDVLALLKKNYLDQTRQPNMIEQRSHVERTLHDQLENSGFSSVHELVVGWIQANQIDDLRVFR
;
A
#
# COMPACT_ATOMS: atom_id res chain seq x y z
N MET A 1 0.82 41.13 27.55
CA MET A 1 0.77 41.21 29.03
C MET A 1 -0.07 40.04 29.52
N CYS A 2 0.36 39.01 30.25
CA CYS A 2 1.52 38.79 31.11
C CYS A 2 2.11 37.39 30.88
N MET A 3 3.42 37.28 31.12
CA MET A 3 4.23 36.07 31.16
C MET A 3 3.72 35.04 32.19
N ARG A 4 3.97 33.74 31.94
CA ARG A 4 4.11 32.74 33.00
C ARG A 4 5.37 31.90 32.77
N GLN A 5 6.35 32.15 33.64
CA GLN A 5 7.57 31.39 33.83
C GLN A 5 7.28 30.02 34.44
N ARG A 6 8.06 29.04 33.99
CA ARG A 6 8.31 27.76 34.67
C ARG A 6 9.09 28.00 35.97
N VAL A 7 8.73 27.28 37.04
CA VAL A 7 9.65 26.95 38.13
C VAL A 7 9.49 25.46 38.42
N ILE A 8 10.62 24.76 38.31
CA ILE A 8 10.86 23.38 38.73
C ILE A 8 11.38 23.43 40.16
N THR A 9 10.86 22.60 41.06
CA THR A 9 11.59 22.18 42.27
C THR A 9 11.27 20.74 42.62
N HIS A 10 12.35 19.97 42.80
CA HIS A 10 12.44 18.59 43.27
C HIS A 10 12.11 18.42 44.77
N SER A 11 11.74 17.17 45.11
CA SER A 11 12.06 16.37 46.33
C SER A 11 10.77 15.80 46.96
N SER A 12 10.70 14.65 47.62
CA SER A 12 11.51 13.42 47.72
C SER A 12 10.77 12.49 48.70
N ARG A 13 10.78 11.17 48.44
CA ARG A 13 10.62 10.03 49.37
C ARG A 13 9.39 9.89 50.30
N GLY A 14 8.87 8.66 50.39
CA GLY A 14 8.47 8.05 51.68
C GLY A 14 7.10 7.35 51.74
N ASP A 15 7.11 6.05 51.42
CA ASP A 15 6.48 4.91 52.11
C ASP A 15 4.96 4.84 52.43
N LEU A 16 4.39 3.74 51.91
CA LEU A 16 3.50 2.74 52.53
C LEU A 16 2.43 3.21 53.55
N LEU A 17 1.16 2.91 53.24
CA LEU A 17 0.21 2.14 54.07
C LEU A 17 -1.15 2.00 53.35
N ARG A 18 -1.69 0.77 53.27
CA ARG A 18 -3.13 0.54 53.10
C ARG A 18 -3.80 0.69 54.47
N PRO A 19 -5.03 1.21 54.54
CA PRO A 19 -6.16 0.29 54.75
C PRO A 19 -7.47 0.70 54.05
N ASP A 20 -8.21 -0.34 53.65
CA ASP A 20 -9.65 -0.60 53.72
C ASP A 20 -10.75 0.42 53.37
N GLU A 21 -11.83 -0.23 52.96
CA GLU A 21 -13.09 0.22 52.39
C GLU A 21 -13.91 1.21 53.23
N GLN A 22 -14.81 1.90 52.52
CA GLN A 22 -15.93 2.73 52.98
C GLN A 22 -15.63 4.22 53.19
N GLY A 23 -15.94 5.00 52.14
CA GLY A 23 -16.31 6.40 52.28
C GLY A 23 -15.83 7.29 51.14
N GLN A 24 -16.63 7.39 50.05
CA GLN A 24 -16.74 8.62 49.24
C GLN A 24 -17.79 8.45 48.12
N ALA A 25 -19.06 8.42 48.53
CA ALA A 25 -20.20 8.69 47.66
C ALA A 25 -20.71 10.12 47.95
N ALA A 26 -19.90 11.16 47.68
CA ALA A 26 -20.34 12.55 47.83
C ALA A 26 -19.38 13.57 47.17
N TYR A 27 -18.94 13.39 45.91
CA TYR A 27 -18.24 14.48 45.20
C TYR A 27 -18.29 14.37 43.65
N ARG A 28 -19.35 13.77 43.09
CA ARG A 28 -19.62 13.76 41.63
C ARG A 28 -21.07 14.08 41.29
N ARG A 29 -21.56 15.24 41.75
CA ARG A 29 -22.84 15.80 41.27
C ARG A 29 -22.73 17.21 40.65
N ASP A 30 -21.61 17.91 40.81
CA ASP A 30 -21.54 19.33 40.39
C ASP A 30 -20.82 19.60 39.05
N GLU A 31 -20.16 18.62 38.42
CA GLU A 31 -19.53 18.83 37.09
C GLU A 31 -20.42 18.45 35.89
N VAL A 32 -21.55 17.78 36.10
CA VAL A 32 -22.49 17.41 35.02
C VAL A 32 -23.49 18.52 34.72
N GLN A 33 -23.57 19.56 35.55
CA GLN A 33 -24.55 20.65 35.42
C GLN A 33 -23.99 21.90 34.70
N ILE A 34 -22.67 22.01 34.51
CA ILE A 34 -22.02 23.17 33.88
C ILE A 34 -21.80 23.00 32.36
N LEU A 35 -21.83 21.75 31.84
CA LEU A 35 -21.71 21.49 30.40
C LEU A 35 -23.04 21.52 29.61
N ARG A 36 -24.19 21.63 30.30
CA ARG A 36 -25.51 21.76 29.66
C ARG A 36 -25.92 23.20 29.33
N SER A 37 -25.18 24.22 29.76
CA SER A 37 -25.57 25.64 29.58
C SER A 37 -24.83 26.38 28.45
N ARG A 38 -23.85 25.76 27.77
CA ARG A 38 -23.08 26.42 26.69
C ARG A 38 -23.27 25.83 25.29
N GLY A 39 -24.15 24.84 25.10
CA GLY A 39 -24.48 24.23 23.80
C GLY A 39 -25.79 24.71 23.16
N CYS A 40 -26.53 25.65 23.75
CA CYS A 40 -27.91 25.97 23.35
C CYS A 40 -28.13 27.33 22.64
N ASN A 41 -27.08 28.01 22.16
CA ASN A 41 -27.21 29.34 21.53
C ASN A 41 -26.93 29.40 20.02
N VAL A 42 -26.75 28.26 19.32
CA VAL A 42 -26.57 28.25 17.85
C VAL A 42 -27.78 27.66 17.09
N ILE A 43 -28.73 27.01 17.78
CA ILE A 43 -29.95 26.42 17.18
C ILE A 43 -31.20 27.26 17.52
N ARG A 44 -31.07 28.59 17.61
CA ARG A 44 -32.17 29.51 17.90
C ARG A 44 -32.23 30.73 16.97
N ARG A 45 -31.73 30.60 15.73
CA ARG A 45 -31.81 31.68 14.73
C ARG A 45 -32.36 31.29 13.35
N CYS A 46 -32.86 30.07 13.15
CA CYS A 46 -33.48 29.65 11.88
C CYS A 46 -34.95 29.21 11.99
N ALA A 47 -35.61 29.40 13.13
CA ALA A 47 -37.02 29.05 13.31
C ALA A 47 -37.84 30.25 13.80
N GLN A 48 -37.96 31.28 12.96
CA GLN A 48 -38.95 32.34 13.16
C GLN A 48 -39.25 33.12 11.87
N VAL A 49 -39.74 32.45 10.82
CA VAL A 49 -40.51 33.10 9.75
C VAL A 49 -41.59 32.10 9.25
N HIS A 50 -42.85 32.43 9.58
CA HIS A 50 -44.16 31.91 9.12
C HIS A 50 -44.59 30.49 9.58
N GLN A 51 -45.53 30.32 10.54
CA GLN A 51 -47.00 30.56 10.47
C GLN A 51 -47.62 29.86 9.23
N GLU A 52 -48.65 29.03 9.28
CA GLU A 52 -49.80 28.93 10.20
C GLU A 52 -50.65 27.67 9.85
N LYS A 53 -51.41 27.17 10.84
CA LYS A 53 -52.66 26.35 10.78
C LYS A 53 -52.59 24.81 10.71
N GLU A 54 -52.65 24.18 11.90
CA GLU A 54 -53.81 23.42 12.47
C GLU A 54 -54.79 22.72 11.48
N PHE A 55 -55.39 21.54 11.72
CA PHE A 55 -55.60 20.68 12.89
C PHE A 55 -56.17 19.30 12.41
N HIS A 56 -56.11 18.30 13.30
CA HIS A 56 -56.97 17.09 13.43
C HIS A 56 -56.53 15.75 12.80
N SER A 57 -56.03 14.89 13.70
CA SER A 57 -56.16 13.43 13.73
C SER A 57 -57.65 13.00 13.84
N PRO A 58 -58.04 11.77 13.43
CA PRO A 58 -57.87 10.60 14.30
C PRO A 58 -57.55 9.26 13.60
N SER A 59 -57.28 8.30 14.48
CA SER A 59 -56.83 6.90 14.39
C SER A 59 -57.74 5.91 13.61
N PRO A 60 -57.31 4.63 13.45
CA PRO A 60 -57.74 3.68 12.41
C PRO A 60 -58.95 2.80 12.84
N PRO A 61 -59.42 1.87 11.98
CA PRO A 61 -59.19 0.46 12.34
C PRO A 61 -59.11 -0.59 11.18
N SER A 62 -58.37 -1.65 11.50
CA SER A 62 -58.53 -3.11 11.23
C SER A 62 -59.42 -3.69 10.11
N ALA A 63 -58.90 -4.80 9.57
CA ALA A 63 -59.59 -6.04 9.12
C ALA A 63 -60.48 -5.91 7.87
N SER A 64 -60.57 -6.85 6.93
CA SER A 64 -60.13 -8.23 6.76
C SER A 64 -60.70 -8.66 5.40
N THR A 65 -60.08 -9.64 4.74
CA THR A 65 -60.70 -10.56 3.73
C THR A 65 -61.32 -9.92 2.47
N SER A 66 -61.28 -10.46 1.26
CA SER A 66 -60.68 -11.63 0.64
C SER A 66 -61.11 -11.56 -0.84
N ILE A 67 -60.56 -12.45 -1.66
CA ILE A 67 -61.22 -13.02 -2.85
C ILE A 67 -61.18 -12.17 -4.13
N ARG A 68 -60.20 -12.59 -4.95
CA ARG A 68 -60.32 -13.17 -6.30
C ARG A 68 -60.80 -12.29 -7.47
N HIS A 69 -60.01 -12.51 -8.54
CA HIS A 69 -60.43 -12.71 -9.92
C HIS A 69 -60.96 -11.45 -10.63
N GLN A 70 -60.67 -11.20 -11.90
CA GLN A 70 -59.89 -11.89 -12.91
C GLN A 70 -59.87 -10.92 -14.10
N THR A 71 -58.81 -11.01 -14.91
CA THR A 71 -58.83 -10.84 -16.38
C THR A 71 -59.34 -9.52 -16.95
N SER A 72 -58.43 -8.85 -17.66
CA SER A 72 -58.46 -8.73 -19.14
C SER A 72 -59.14 -7.45 -19.58
N ALA A 73 -58.78 -6.79 -20.66
CA ALA A 73 -57.64 -6.83 -21.57
C ALA A 73 -57.84 -5.63 -22.52
N LEU A 74 -56.83 -5.36 -23.34
CA LEU A 74 -56.90 -4.62 -24.61
C LEU A 74 -57.12 -3.10 -24.49
N ALA A 75 -56.60 -2.24 -25.36
CA ALA A 75 -55.57 -2.24 -26.41
C ALA A 75 -55.57 -0.82 -27.00
N ASN A 76 -54.57 -0.53 -27.85
CA ASN A 76 -54.57 0.47 -28.94
C ASN A 76 -54.17 1.91 -28.58
N GLN A 77 -53.03 2.38 -29.11
CA GLN A 77 -52.82 3.12 -30.39
C GLN A 77 -53.05 4.63 -30.19
N ASP A 78 -52.39 5.59 -30.83
CA ASP A 78 -51.15 5.73 -31.62
C ASP A 78 -50.99 7.25 -31.84
N ASN A 79 -49.77 7.71 -32.13
CA ASN A 79 -49.40 8.88 -32.94
C ASN A 79 -49.88 10.31 -32.58
N SER A 80 -48.93 11.24 -32.43
CA SER A 80 -48.45 12.10 -33.53
C SER A 80 -47.64 13.33 -33.05
N THR A 81 -46.69 13.70 -33.90
CA THR A 81 -45.59 14.69 -33.84
C THR A 81 -45.99 16.15 -34.10
N PHE A 82 -45.20 17.12 -33.61
CA PHE A 82 -45.00 18.45 -34.25
C PHE A 82 -43.61 19.07 -34.01
N ASN A 83 -42.86 19.21 -35.12
CA ASN A 83 -41.95 20.27 -35.65
C ASN A 83 -41.56 21.52 -34.82
N VAL A 84 -40.51 22.33 -35.08
CA VAL A 84 -39.28 22.42 -35.93
C VAL A 84 -38.62 23.78 -35.52
N PHE A 85 -37.29 23.92 -35.46
CA PHE A 85 -36.45 24.90 -36.19
C PHE A 85 -35.02 25.06 -35.63
N SER A 86 -34.10 25.05 -36.59
CA SER A 86 -32.64 25.00 -36.56
C SER A 86 -31.98 26.38 -36.75
N THR A 87 -30.72 26.53 -36.35
CA THR A 87 -29.71 27.34 -37.06
C THR A 87 -28.33 26.67 -36.97
N SER A 88 -27.59 26.71 -38.07
CA SER A 88 -26.35 25.99 -38.41
C SER A 88 -25.17 26.97 -38.65
N ILE A 89 -23.89 26.54 -38.51
CA ILE A 89 -22.82 26.40 -39.57
C ILE A 89 -21.43 26.55 -38.84
N PRO A 90 -20.24 25.99 -39.24
CA PRO A 90 -19.85 24.77 -39.96
C PRO A 90 -18.67 23.94 -39.31
N SER A 91 -18.41 22.78 -39.94
CA SER A 91 -17.47 21.63 -39.77
C SER A 91 -15.94 21.88 -39.88
N SER A 92 -15.00 21.09 -39.29
CA SER A 92 -14.59 19.68 -39.59
C SER A 92 -13.27 19.31 -38.84
N PRO A 93 -12.69 18.08 -38.90
CA PRO A 93 -13.23 16.71 -38.74
C PRO A 93 -12.41 15.79 -37.75
N GLY A 94 -13.04 14.70 -37.26
CA GLY A 94 -12.31 13.44 -36.95
C GLY A 94 -12.32 12.90 -35.51
N GLN A 95 -13.48 12.46 -34.99
CA GLN A 95 -13.54 11.46 -33.91
C GLN A 95 -14.65 10.44 -34.22
N HIS A 96 -14.25 9.18 -34.38
CA HIS A 96 -15.18 8.05 -34.51
C HIS A 96 -15.84 7.78 -33.16
N ILE A 97 -17.13 8.08 -33.07
CA ILE A 97 -18.02 7.61 -31.99
C ILE A 97 -18.62 6.28 -32.46
N VAL A 98 -18.30 5.19 -31.78
CA VAL A 98 -18.90 3.88 -32.03
C VAL A 98 -20.30 3.87 -31.43
N SER A 99 -21.28 3.65 -32.31
CA SER A 99 -22.70 3.47 -32.04
C SER A 99 -22.98 2.18 -31.26
N THR A 100 -23.86 2.25 -30.28
CA THR A 100 -24.48 1.09 -29.62
C THR A 100 -25.40 0.32 -30.59
N PRO A 101 -25.29 -1.02 -30.73
CA PRO A 101 -26.23 -1.80 -31.52
C PRO A 101 -27.54 -2.01 -30.75
N LYS A 102 -28.66 -1.88 -31.47
CA LYS A 102 -30.00 -2.26 -31.02
C LYS A 102 -30.09 -3.79 -30.88
N MET A 103 -30.52 -4.28 -29.72
CA MET A 103 -30.88 -5.70 -29.52
C MET A 103 -32.17 -6.03 -30.30
N THR A 104 -32.05 -6.91 -31.30
CA THR A 104 -33.19 -7.63 -31.87
C THR A 104 -33.39 -8.95 -31.14
N LYS A 105 -34.63 -9.22 -30.73
CA LYS A 105 -35.06 -10.47 -30.09
C LYS A 105 -34.96 -11.63 -31.08
N THR A 106 -34.17 -12.64 -30.75
CA THR A 106 -34.30 -13.97 -31.34
C THR A 106 -34.24 -14.99 -30.22
N THR A 107 -35.37 -15.63 -29.96
CA THR A 107 -35.54 -16.75 -29.03
C THR A 107 -34.99 -18.01 -29.68
N LYS A 108 -34.03 -18.69 -29.03
CA LYS A 108 -33.83 -20.15 -29.12
C LYS A 108 -32.90 -20.64 -28.02
N ASN A 109 -33.38 -21.71 -27.37
CA ASN A 109 -32.81 -22.58 -26.34
C ASN A 109 -31.32 -22.38 -26.02
N VAL A 110 -31.06 -21.91 -24.80
CA VAL A 110 -29.74 -21.92 -24.16
C VAL A 110 -29.90 -22.70 -22.87
N ASP A 111 -29.17 -23.81 -22.77
CA ASP A 111 -29.12 -24.64 -21.56
C ASP A 111 -28.44 -23.89 -20.40
N GLU A 112 -28.89 -24.26 -19.20
CA GLU A 112 -28.74 -23.66 -17.87
C GLU A 112 -27.26 -23.71 -17.38
N VAL A 113 -26.68 -22.85 -16.50
CA VAL A 113 -26.89 -22.68 -15.05
C VAL A 113 -25.92 -21.57 -14.54
N GLY A 114 -26.32 -20.70 -13.59
CA GLY A 114 -25.41 -19.89 -12.73
C GLY A 114 -25.14 -18.41 -13.06
N CYS A 115 -25.58 -17.90 -14.20
CA CYS A 115 -25.31 -16.55 -14.74
C CYS A 115 -25.71 -15.34 -13.84
N GLN A 116 -26.75 -15.43 -13.00
CA GLN A 116 -27.17 -14.33 -12.10
C GLN A 116 -26.09 -13.91 -11.09
N ARG A 117 -25.33 -14.90 -10.58
CA ARG A 117 -24.37 -14.74 -9.47
C ARG A 117 -23.02 -14.18 -9.93
N ARG A 118 -22.77 -14.24 -11.25
CA ARG A 118 -21.49 -13.90 -11.89
C ARG A 118 -21.43 -12.48 -12.44
N PHE A 119 -22.50 -11.70 -12.30
CA PHE A 119 -22.51 -10.26 -12.66
C PHE A 119 -21.43 -9.47 -11.89
N PHE A 120 -21.10 -9.90 -10.66
CA PHE A 120 -20.01 -9.33 -9.84
C PHE A 120 -18.60 -9.77 -10.29
N GLU A 121 -18.49 -10.76 -11.17
CA GLU A 121 -17.20 -11.19 -11.73
C GLU A 121 -16.75 -10.28 -12.91
N ILE A 122 -17.66 -9.43 -13.43
CA ILE A 122 -17.48 -8.65 -14.68
C ILE A 122 -16.69 -7.35 -14.50
N PRO A 123 -16.86 -6.48 -13.47
CA PRO A 123 -16.08 -5.24 -13.42
C PRO A 123 -14.75 -5.41 -12.68
N SER A 124 -13.62 -5.50 -13.40
CA SER A 124 -12.30 -5.18 -12.83
C SER A 124 -12.03 -3.68 -13.01
N THR A 125 -11.93 -2.94 -11.91
CA THR A 125 -11.41 -1.56 -11.88
C THR A 125 -9.88 -1.47 -11.85
N LYS A 126 -9.16 -2.56 -12.16
CA LYS A 126 -7.70 -2.51 -12.31
C LYS A 126 -7.35 -2.04 -13.72
N HIS A 127 -6.13 -1.52 -13.90
CA HIS A 127 -5.53 -1.35 -15.23
C HIS A 127 -5.56 -2.71 -15.94
N ILE A 128 -6.59 -2.92 -16.77
CA ILE A 128 -6.69 -4.07 -17.66
C ILE A 128 -5.77 -3.76 -18.84
N SER A 129 -4.77 -4.60 -19.03
CA SER A 129 -4.05 -4.65 -20.28
C SER A 129 -4.59 -5.82 -21.09
N THR A 130 -5.25 -5.47 -22.18
CA THR A 130 -5.77 -6.39 -23.18
C THR A 130 -4.62 -6.89 -24.05
N VAL A 131 -4.45 -8.20 -24.14
CA VAL A 131 -3.54 -8.81 -25.14
C VAL A 131 -4.32 -9.80 -25.98
N SER A 132 -4.16 -9.74 -27.31
CA SER A 132 -4.77 -10.71 -28.22
C SER A 132 -3.98 -12.02 -28.20
N GLY A 133 -4.68 -13.13 -27.98
CA GLY A 133 -4.10 -14.46 -27.95
C GLY A 133 -5.03 -15.47 -28.59
N TYR A 134 -4.47 -16.32 -29.43
CA TYR A 134 -5.18 -17.49 -29.95
C TYR A 134 -5.16 -18.58 -28.86
N VAL A 135 -6.33 -19.01 -28.42
CA VAL A 135 -6.52 -20.19 -27.57
C VAL A 135 -7.03 -21.29 -28.49
N ALA A 136 -6.29 -22.40 -28.59
CA ALA A 136 -6.67 -23.50 -29.46
C ALA A 136 -8.01 -24.11 -29.02
N GLU A 137 -8.86 -24.50 -29.97
CA GLU A 137 -10.24 -24.99 -29.78
C GLU A 137 -10.37 -26.27 -28.91
N ASN A 138 -9.30 -26.80 -28.32
CA ASN A 138 -9.29 -28.00 -27.44
C ASN A 138 -8.37 -27.87 -26.20
N SER A 139 -8.09 -26.66 -25.72
CA SER A 139 -7.11 -26.45 -24.63
C SER A 139 -7.61 -26.67 -23.19
N SER A 140 -8.81 -27.22 -22.99
CA SER A 140 -9.34 -27.48 -21.64
C SER A 140 -8.90 -28.85 -21.11
N LEU A 141 -8.09 -28.86 -20.05
CA LEU A 141 -7.67 -30.05 -19.32
C LEU A 141 -8.61 -30.28 -18.12
N SER A 142 -8.91 -31.54 -17.80
CA SER A 142 -9.60 -31.86 -16.55
C SER A 142 -8.75 -31.49 -15.34
N ASP A 143 -9.40 -31.06 -14.26
CA ASP A 143 -8.70 -30.83 -12.99
C ASP A 143 -8.14 -32.12 -12.37
N VAL A 144 -7.06 -31.97 -11.60
CA VAL A 144 -6.51 -33.08 -10.80
C VAL A 144 -7.32 -33.19 -9.52
N VAL A 145 -8.25 -34.14 -9.49
CA VAL A 145 -9.13 -34.40 -8.33
C VAL A 145 -8.67 -35.66 -7.61
N ARG A 146 -8.49 -35.59 -6.28
CA ARG A 146 -8.23 -36.74 -5.41
C ARG A 146 -8.97 -36.57 -4.08
N ASN A 147 -9.55 -37.65 -3.56
CA ASN A 147 -10.29 -37.66 -2.30
C ASN A 147 -11.33 -36.51 -2.20
N GLU A 148 -12.10 -36.30 -3.27
CA GLU A 148 -13.12 -35.24 -3.38
C GLU A 148 -12.57 -33.80 -3.41
N TYR A 149 -11.25 -33.61 -3.36
CA TYR A 149 -10.60 -32.31 -3.45
C TYR A 149 -9.93 -32.06 -4.80
N THR A 150 -10.06 -30.83 -5.29
CA THR A 150 -9.42 -30.34 -6.51
C THR A 150 -8.04 -29.74 -6.20
N PHE A 151 -6.96 -30.37 -6.66
CA PHE A 151 -5.57 -29.91 -6.41
C PHE A 151 -5.14 -28.77 -7.35
N THR A 152 -5.79 -28.63 -8.49
CA THR A 152 -5.49 -27.63 -9.53
C THR A 152 -6.54 -26.52 -9.61
N ASP A 153 -7.32 -26.32 -8.55
CA ASP A 153 -8.48 -25.41 -8.55
C ASP A 153 -8.06 -23.97 -8.88
N GLY A 154 -8.45 -23.50 -10.06
CA GLY A 154 -8.21 -22.12 -10.50
C GLY A 154 -6.87 -21.88 -11.21
N VAL A 155 -6.01 -22.88 -11.39
CA VAL A 155 -4.69 -22.70 -12.06
C VAL A 155 -4.58 -23.49 -13.37
N GLY A 156 -3.99 -22.87 -14.40
CA GLY A 156 -3.68 -23.46 -15.69
C GLY A 156 -2.23 -23.18 -16.08
N SER A 157 -1.86 -23.51 -17.32
CA SER A 157 -0.48 -23.42 -17.82
C SER A 157 -0.38 -22.52 -19.06
N ILE A 158 0.74 -21.81 -19.21
CA ILE A 158 1.05 -20.98 -20.39
C ILE A 158 2.49 -21.19 -20.85
N SER A 159 2.69 -21.25 -22.16
CA SER A 159 4.01 -21.42 -22.79
C SER A 159 4.97 -20.26 -22.49
N GLN A 160 6.27 -20.54 -22.36
CA GLN A 160 7.29 -19.54 -22.04
C GLN A 160 7.42 -18.51 -23.17
N GLU A 161 7.28 -18.94 -24.43
CA GLU A 161 7.32 -18.04 -25.58
C GLU A 161 6.17 -17.04 -25.56
N LYS A 162 4.93 -17.50 -25.35
CA LYS A 162 3.78 -16.59 -25.32
C LYS A 162 3.90 -15.60 -24.18
N VAL A 163 4.43 -16.01 -23.02
CA VAL A 163 4.68 -15.09 -21.90
C VAL A 163 5.72 -14.02 -22.24
N LYS A 164 6.75 -14.34 -23.03
CA LYS A 164 7.71 -13.31 -23.50
C LYS A 164 7.04 -12.29 -24.41
N ASP A 165 6.08 -12.72 -25.23
CA ASP A 165 5.33 -11.80 -26.09
C ASP A 165 4.32 -10.97 -25.28
N LEU A 166 3.58 -11.60 -24.37
CA LEU A 166 2.72 -10.89 -23.40
C LEU A 166 3.52 -9.85 -22.61
N ALA A 167 4.74 -10.17 -22.18
CA ALA A 167 5.61 -9.25 -21.46
C ALA A 167 6.06 -8.04 -22.31
N LYS A 168 6.20 -8.21 -23.63
CA LYS A 168 6.50 -7.08 -24.54
C LYS A 168 5.30 -6.14 -24.66
N ASP A 169 4.09 -6.67 -24.69
CA ASP A 169 2.89 -5.85 -24.83
C ASP A 169 2.47 -5.22 -23.49
N PHE A 170 2.63 -5.96 -22.40
CA PHE A 170 2.22 -5.55 -21.04
C PHE A 170 3.17 -4.54 -20.41
N PHE A 171 4.49 -4.74 -20.52
CA PHE A 171 5.46 -3.87 -19.86
C PHE A 171 5.94 -2.74 -20.78
N PRO A 172 6.15 -1.52 -20.24
CA PRO A 172 6.79 -0.44 -21.01
C PRO A 172 8.14 -0.89 -21.56
N LYS A 173 8.56 -0.30 -22.70
CA LYS A 173 9.81 -0.67 -23.39
C LYS A 173 11.06 -0.68 -22.51
N SER A 174 11.08 0.12 -21.45
CA SER A 174 12.17 0.15 -20.47
C SER A 174 12.33 -1.13 -19.63
N VAL A 175 11.36 -2.05 -19.66
CA VAL A 175 11.31 -3.24 -18.77
C VAL A 175 10.92 -4.54 -19.49
N HIS A 176 10.97 -4.59 -20.82
CA HIS A 176 10.66 -5.81 -21.61
C HIS A 176 11.47 -7.06 -21.24
N ASN A 177 12.60 -6.91 -20.54
CA ASN A 177 13.40 -8.05 -20.09
C ASN A 177 12.87 -8.69 -18.80
N CYS A 178 11.69 -8.28 -18.31
CA CYS A 178 10.99 -8.92 -17.20
C CYS A 178 10.05 -9.98 -17.74
N VAL A 179 10.22 -11.23 -17.30
CA VAL A 179 9.39 -12.37 -17.70
C VAL A 179 8.83 -13.00 -16.42
N PRO A 180 7.58 -12.69 -16.05
CA PRO A 180 6.92 -13.26 -14.89
C PRO A 180 6.68 -14.77 -15.04
N SER A 181 6.60 -15.47 -13.91
CA SER A 181 6.39 -16.92 -13.84
C SER A 181 4.92 -17.31 -13.74
N ALA A 182 4.06 -16.38 -13.32
CA ALA A 182 2.63 -16.60 -13.26
C ALA A 182 1.83 -15.31 -13.41
N PHE A 183 0.59 -15.43 -13.89
CA PHE A 183 -0.34 -14.33 -14.11
C PHE A 183 -1.72 -14.67 -13.57
N GLN A 184 -2.35 -13.72 -12.90
CA GLN A 184 -3.79 -13.75 -12.67
C GLN A 184 -4.47 -13.14 -13.89
N PHE A 185 -5.41 -13.86 -14.49
CA PHE A 185 -6.06 -13.47 -15.74
C PHE A 185 -7.57 -13.58 -15.70
N ARG A 186 -8.21 -12.93 -16.68
CA ARG A 186 -9.61 -13.12 -17.06
C ARG A 186 -9.72 -13.22 -18.57
N MET A 187 -10.60 -14.08 -19.07
CA MET A 187 -10.81 -14.29 -20.50
C MET A 187 -12.14 -15.01 -20.77
N GLY A 188 -13.12 -14.38 -21.43
CA GLY A 188 -14.29 -15.08 -21.99
C GLY A 188 -14.99 -16.09 -21.06
N GLY A 189 -15.30 -15.68 -19.83
CA GLY A 189 -15.89 -16.57 -18.80
C GLY A 189 -14.89 -17.38 -17.96
N TYR A 190 -13.60 -17.40 -18.33
CA TYR A 190 -12.52 -17.99 -17.56
C TYR A 190 -11.90 -16.98 -16.59
N LYS A 191 -11.57 -17.45 -15.39
CA LYS A 191 -10.85 -16.72 -14.34
C LYS A 191 -9.88 -17.67 -13.64
N GLY A 192 -8.67 -17.19 -13.40
CA GLY A 192 -7.74 -17.89 -12.51
C GLY A 192 -6.29 -17.45 -12.66
N MET A 193 -5.38 -18.38 -12.41
CA MET A 193 -3.94 -18.25 -12.59
C MET A 193 -3.46 -19.01 -13.83
N LEU A 194 -2.45 -18.47 -14.51
CA LEU A 194 -1.65 -19.17 -15.51
C LEU A 194 -0.21 -19.21 -15.04
N ALA A 195 0.32 -20.41 -14.86
CA ALA A 195 1.72 -20.65 -14.52
C ALA A 195 2.52 -20.94 -15.80
N VAL A 196 3.74 -20.40 -15.89
CA VAL A 196 4.63 -20.69 -17.01
C VAL A 196 4.98 -22.17 -17.01
N ASN A 197 4.79 -22.86 -18.13
CA ASN A 197 5.19 -24.24 -18.33
C ASN A 197 6.04 -24.37 -19.62
N PRO A 198 7.38 -24.48 -19.48
CA PRO A 198 8.29 -24.60 -20.63
C PRO A 198 8.08 -25.88 -21.46
N LEU A 199 7.45 -26.91 -20.91
CA LEU A 199 7.19 -28.15 -21.64
C LEU A 199 6.23 -27.92 -22.82
N LEU A 200 5.36 -26.91 -22.73
CA LEU A 200 4.45 -26.53 -23.82
C LEU A 200 5.16 -25.99 -25.05
N ASP A 201 6.35 -25.42 -24.87
CA ASP A 201 7.15 -24.95 -26.00
C ASP A 201 7.77 -26.12 -26.78
N MET A 202 8.07 -27.23 -26.11
CA MET A 202 8.75 -28.41 -26.67
C MET A 202 7.81 -29.42 -27.33
N GLN A 203 6.53 -29.49 -26.91
CA GLN A 203 5.59 -30.52 -27.39
C GLN A 203 5.17 -30.37 -28.86
N TYR A 204 5.41 -29.21 -29.49
CA TYR A 204 4.93 -28.88 -30.84
C TYR A 204 6.00 -28.23 -31.73
N GLU A 205 7.29 -28.48 -31.47
CA GLU A 205 8.38 -28.03 -32.36
C GLU A 205 8.23 -28.66 -33.76
N GLY A 206 7.86 -27.85 -34.77
CA GLY A 206 7.75 -28.27 -36.18
C GLY A 206 6.32 -28.48 -36.70
N THR A 207 5.28 -28.16 -35.93
CA THR A 207 3.87 -28.19 -36.37
C THR A 207 3.23 -26.79 -36.37
N ASP A 208 2.33 -26.50 -37.32
CA ASP A 208 1.63 -25.20 -37.40
C ASP A 208 0.58 -24.98 -36.28
N GLU A 209 0.27 -26.00 -35.47
CA GLU A 209 -0.74 -25.97 -34.40
C GLU A 209 -0.08 -25.95 -33.00
N LYS A 210 0.59 -24.85 -32.63
CA LYS A 210 1.23 -24.72 -31.31
C LYS A 210 0.21 -24.34 -30.22
N VAL A 211 0.08 -25.19 -29.19
CA VAL A 211 -0.76 -24.90 -28.02
C VAL A 211 -0.02 -23.94 -27.08
N HIS A 212 -0.51 -22.70 -26.98
CA HIS A 212 0.15 -21.66 -26.17
C HIS A 212 -0.33 -21.59 -24.72
N CYS A 213 -1.53 -22.09 -24.43
CA CYS A 213 -2.20 -21.97 -23.14
C CYS A 213 -3.04 -23.23 -22.89
N ILE A 214 -3.09 -23.70 -21.64
CA ILE A 214 -3.96 -24.78 -21.15
C ILE A 214 -4.81 -24.24 -20.01
N LEU A 215 -6.11 -24.38 -20.14
CA LEU A 215 -7.10 -23.95 -19.16
C LEU A 215 -7.72 -25.18 -18.49
N ARG A 216 -8.28 -25.01 -17.29
CA ARG A 216 -8.96 -26.09 -16.55
C ARG A 216 -10.44 -25.82 -16.34
N GLU A 217 -11.21 -26.88 -16.10
CA GLU A 217 -12.65 -26.79 -15.82
C GLU A 217 -12.97 -25.87 -14.63
N SER A 218 -12.18 -25.96 -13.55
CA SER A 218 -12.27 -25.08 -12.39
C SER A 218 -12.10 -23.59 -12.72
N GLN A 219 -11.42 -23.25 -13.81
CA GLN A 219 -11.24 -21.87 -14.27
C GLN A 219 -12.43 -21.35 -15.05
N LYS A 220 -13.24 -22.23 -15.65
CA LYS A 220 -14.45 -21.88 -16.38
C LYS A 220 -15.53 -21.51 -15.39
N LYS A 221 -15.88 -20.22 -15.32
CA LYS A 221 -16.97 -19.77 -14.45
C LYS A 221 -18.27 -19.97 -15.20
N PHE A 222 -18.50 -19.33 -16.35
CA PHE A 222 -19.73 -19.50 -17.16
C PHE A 222 -19.44 -19.93 -18.59
N ASP A 223 -20.43 -20.56 -19.22
CA ASP A 223 -20.47 -20.74 -20.66
C ASP A 223 -20.72 -19.40 -21.36
N ASP A 224 -19.97 -19.13 -22.43
CA ASP A 224 -20.21 -17.98 -23.28
C ASP A 224 -21.42 -18.29 -24.18
N ALA A 225 -22.35 -17.34 -24.31
CA ALA A 225 -23.65 -17.57 -24.98
C ALA A 225 -23.54 -17.79 -26.49
N GLU A 226 -22.35 -17.57 -27.06
CA GLU A 226 -22.01 -17.90 -28.42
C GLU A 226 -20.70 -18.69 -28.35
N GLU A 227 -20.65 -19.87 -28.99
CA GLU A 227 -19.37 -20.49 -29.41
C GLU A 227 -18.71 -19.56 -30.44
N ILE A 228 -18.22 -18.39 -29.99
CA ILE A 228 -17.59 -17.42 -30.89
C ILE A 228 -16.16 -17.86 -31.11
N ARG A 229 -15.98 -18.55 -32.23
CA ARG A 229 -14.75 -18.53 -32.99
C ARG A 229 -14.18 -17.10 -33.08
N GLY A 230 -13.05 -16.87 -32.42
CA GLY A 230 -12.10 -15.82 -32.79
C GLY A 230 -11.91 -14.69 -31.76
N ASP A 231 -10.64 -14.48 -31.40
CA ASP A 231 -10.06 -13.34 -30.68
C ASP A 231 -10.52 -13.10 -29.22
N TYR A 232 -10.33 -14.09 -28.35
CA TYR A 232 -10.37 -13.84 -26.92
C TYR A 232 -9.26 -12.87 -26.49
N VAL A 233 -9.67 -11.83 -25.76
CA VAL A 233 -8.78 -10.88 -25.12
C VAL A 233 -8.34 -11.43 -23.77
N PHE A 234 -7.03 -11.58 -23.59
CA PHE A 234 -6.43 -11.83 -22.27
C PHE A 234 -6.38 -10.53 -21.47
N GLU A 235 -7.01 -10.54 -20.30
CA GLU A 235 -6.93 -9.45 -19.32
C GLU A 235 -6.02 -9.84 -18.17
N ILE A 236 -4.85 -9.22 -18.07
CA ILE A 236 -3.92 -9.47 -16.95
C ILE A 236 -4.31 -8.60 -15.75
N VAL A 237 -4.62 -9.25 -14.63
CA VAL A 237 -5.00 -8.61 -13.36
C VAL A 237 -3.79 -8.38 -12.47
N LYS A 238 -2.86 -9.36 -12.43
CA LYS A 238 -1.65 -9.35 -11.60
C LYS A 238 -0.62 -10.31 -12.16
N HIS A 239 0.66 -10.08 -11.87
CA HIS A 239 1.76 -10.97 -12.23
C HIS A 239 2.64 -11.29 -11.01
N SER A 240 3.36 -12.42 -11.07
CA SER A 240 4.34 -12.81 -10.06
C SER A 240 5.46 -11.76 -9.95
N ALA A 241 5.72 -11.27 -8.74
CA ALA A 241 6.76 -10.26 -8.49
C ALA A 241 7.26 -10.30 -7.05
N PRO A 242 8.50 -9.83 -6.78
CA PRO A 242 9.06 -9.77 -5.43
C PRO A 242 8.21 -8.86 -4.54
N THR A 243 7.54 -9.44 -3.54
CA THR A 243 6.61 -8.72 -2.66
C THR A 243 6.94 -8.92 -1.18
N LYS A 244 7.02 -7.81 -0.41
CA LYS A 244 7.30 -7.83 1.03
C LYS A 244 6.12 -8.50 1.77
N VAL A 245 6.42 -9.25 2.82
CA VAL A 245 5.40 -9.83 3.72
C VAL A 245 5.43 -9.12 5.07
N ALA A 246 4.28 -9.06 5.72
CA ALA A 246 4.12 -8.49 7.04
C ALA A 246 3.15 -9.34 7.85
N LEU A 247 3.36 -9.38 9.16
CA LEU A 247 2.40 -9.90 10.11
C LEU A 247 1.17 -8.98 10.17
N ASN A 248 0.06 -9.49 10.71
CA ASN A 248 -1.15 -8.73 10.96
C ASN A 248 -1.83 -9.22 12.25
N LYS A 249 -2.89 -8.54 12.69
CA LYS A 249 -3.60 -8.87 13.94
C LYS A 249 -4.02 -10.35 14.05
N PRO A 250 -4.81 -10.93 13.14
CA PRO A 250 -5.15 -12.37 13.19
C PRO A 250 -3.92 -13.27 13.22
N PHE A 251 -2.92 -12.99 12.39
CA PHE A 251 -1.74 -13.83 12.28
C PHE A 251 -0.93 -13.85 13.58
N ILE A 252 -0.68 -12.68 14.17
CA ILE A 252 0.02 -12.56 15.45
C ILE A 252 -0.75 -13.31 16.56
N LEU A 253 -2.08 -13.20 16.60
CA LEU A 253 -2.89 -13.88 17.60
C LEU A 253 -2.82 -15.41 17.47
N ILE A 254 -2.83 -15.94 16.25
CA ILE A 254 -2.66 -17.38 16.00
C ILE A 254 -1.27 -17.85 16.42
N LEU A 255 -0.21 -17.11 16.06
CA LEU A 255 1.15 -17.45 16.47
C LEU A 255 1.31 -17.44 18.00
N ASP A 256 0.74 -16.44 18.67
CA ASP A 256 0.75 -16.29 20.14
C ASP A 256 0.09 -17.50 20.82
N GLN A 257 -1.12 -17.87 20.39
CA GLN A 257 -1.86 -18.99 21.00
C GLN A 257 -1.33 -20.37 20.61
N ASN A 258 -0.96 -20.60 19.34
CA ASN A 258 -0.42 -21.89 18.90
C ASN A 258 0.93 -22.19 19.59
N SER A 259 1.77 -21.16 19.75
CA SER A 259 3.05 -21.31 20.44
C SER A 259 2.87 -21.58 21.94
N ALA A 260 1.91 -20.91 22.59
CA ALA A 260 1.56 -21.14 24.00
C ALA A 260 1.07 -22.58 24.27
N ASN A 261 0.34 -23.19 23.33
CA ASN A 261 -0.12 -24.58 23.46
C ASN A 261 0.92 -25.64 23.12
N THR A 262 2.10 -25.20 22.66
CA THR A 262 3.18 -26.10 22.26
C THR A 262 4.17 -26.25 23.40
N SER A 263 4.86 -25.16 23.78
CA SER A 263 5.82 -25.13 24.88
C SER A 263 6.14 -23.69 25.28
N ASP A 264 6.52 -23.46 26.55
CA ASP A 264 6.92 -22.12 27.03
C ASP A 264 8.16 -21.57 26.29
N VAL A 265 9.05 -22.46 25.87
CA VAL A 265 10.25 -22.11 25.09
C VAL A 265 9.86 -21.63 23.70
N CYS A 266 8.97 -22.37 23.01
CA CYS A 266 8.43 -21.96 21.71
C CYS A 266 7.69 -20.63 21.80
N HIS A 267 6.83 -20.50 22.81
CA HIS A 267 6.06 -19.29 23.06
C HIS A 267 6.95 -18.08 23.28
N SER A 268 7.95 -18.20 24.17
CA SER A 268 8.89 -17.12 24.46
C SER A 268 9.71 -16.73 23.23
N ARG A 269 10.18 -17.71 22.43
CA ARG A 269 10.93 -17.47 21.19
C ARG A 269 10.11 -16.66 20.19
N ILE A 270 8.91 -17.14 19.85
CA ILE A 270 8.04 -16.48 18.85
C ILE A 270 7.62 -15.09 19.34
N ARG A 271 7.20 -14.96 20.60
CA ARG A 271 6.81 -13.67 21.19
C ARG A 271 7.95 -12.67 21.18
N ASN A 272 9.15 -13.07 21.62
CA ASN A 272 10.33 -12.21 21.58
C ASN A 272 10.71 -11.83 20.15
N ARG A 273 10.56 -12.76 19.19
CA ARG A 273 10.82 -12.46 17.78
C ARG A 273 9.87 -11.40 17.22
N ILE A 274 8.58 -11.50 17.51
CA ILE A 274 7.59 -10.50 17.08
C ILE A 274 7.92 -9.12 17.69
N LEU A 275 8.28 -9.07 18.98
CA LEU A 275 8.70 -7.83 19.63
C LEU A 275 10.00 -7.27 19.04
N ASN A 276 10.98 -8.11 18.71
CA ASN A 276 12.22 -7.69 18.05
C ASN A 276 11.96 -7.11 16.65
N LEU A 277 11.02 -7.70 15.90
CA LEU A 277 10.60 -7.16 14.59
C LEU A 277 9.89 -5.81 14.73
N LEU A 278 9.04 -5.65 15.75
CA LEU A 278 8.42 -4.37 16.08
C LEU A 278 9.47 -3.31 16.43
N ASP A 279 10.41 -3.64 17.29
CA ASP A 279 11.50 -2.74 17.69
C ASP A 279 12.36 -2.34 16.49
N SER A 280 12.60 -3.25 15.55
CA SER A 280 13.33 -2.96 14.32
C SER A 280 12.60 -1.94 13.44
N GLU A 281 11.28 -2.04 13.30
CA GLU A 281 10.47 -1.08 12.54
C GLU A 281 10.49 0.30 13.20
N ILE A 282 10.34 0.34 14.52
CA ILE A 282 10.36 1.59 15.30
C ILE A 282 11.74 2.26 15.23
N LYS A 283 12.82 1.47 15.40
CA LYS A 283 14.19 1.97 15.24
C LYS A 283 14.43 2.49 13.83
N GLY A 284 13.97 1.79 12.79
CA GLY A 284 14.08 2.26 11.42
C GLY A 284 13.44 3.64 11.20
N ALA A 285 12.26 3.87 11.79
CA ALA A 285 11.60 5.19 11.75
C ALA A 285 12.39 6.27 12.50
N ALA A 286 12.96 5.94 13.66
CA ALA A 286 13.77 6.85 14.46
C ALA A 286 15.14 7.16 13.81
N ASP A 287 15.79 6.15 13.24
CA ASP A 287 17.07 6.26 12.54
C ASP A 287 16.92 7.12 11.30
N ALA A 288 15.80 6.99 10.57
CA ALA A 288 15.50 7.85 9.42
C ALA A 288 15.42 9.34 9.78
N MET A 289 15.20 9.71 11.04
CA MET A 289 15.22 11.11 11.50
C MET A 289 16.60 11.62 11.92
N LYS A 290 17.56 10.73 12.20
CA LYS A 290 18.86 11.08 12.80
C LYS A 290 20.05 10.75 11.91
N ASP A 291 19.95 9.67 11.14
CA ASP A 291 20.99 9.19 10.24
C ASP A 291 20.68 9.56 8.79
N GLU A 292 21.67 10.15 8.13
CA GLU A 292 21.56 10.63 6.75
C GLU A 292 21.42 9.49 5.73
N ALA A 293 21.93 8.28 6.01
CA ALA A 293 21.77 7.14 5.11
C ALA A 293 20.34 6.57 5.20
N ALA A 294 19.85 6.36 6.42
CA ALA A 294 18.49 5.92 6.68
C ALA A 294 17.45 6.94 6.15
N ALA A 295 17.68 8.24 6.37
CA ALA A 295 16.86 9.32 5.83
C ALA A 295 16.75 9.24 4.31
N LEU A 296 17.90 9.07 3.63
CA LEU A 296 17.95 8.96 2.19
C LEU A 296 17.21 7.72 1.67
N GLU A 297 17.35 6.57 2.33
CA GLU A 297 16.65 5.36 1.95
C GLU A 297 15.13 5.56 2.03
N ARG A 298 14.65 6.10 3.15
CA ARG A 298 13.22 6.33 3.36
C ARG A 298 12.64 7.37 2.39
N LEU A 299 13.32 8.50 2.19
CA LEU A 299 12.91 9.53 1.21
C LEU A 299 12.97 9.01 -0.23
N SER A 300 13.86 8.06 -0.53
CA SER A 300 13.96 7.45 -1.86
C SER A 300 12.81 6.47 -2.19
N GLU A 301 12.04 6.02 -1.18
CA GLU A 301 10.83 5.22 -1.37
C GLU A 301 9.60 6.06 -1.73
N MET A 302 9.63 7.37 -1.43
CA MET A 302 8.55 8.31 -1.70
C MET A 302 8.41 8.63 -3.20
N PRO A 303 7.30 9.27 -3.63
CA PRO A 303 7.14 9.73 -5.01
C PRO A 303 8.35 10.54 -5.50
N LYS A 304 8.90 10.16 -6.66
CA LYS A 304 10.18 10.68 -7.19
C LYS A 304 10.04 12.08 -7.84
N LEU A 305 9.49 13.03 -7.09
CA LEU A 305 9.38 14.43 -7.52
C LEU A 305 10.74 15.15 -7.39
N ILE A 306 11.47 14.84 -6.30
CA ILE A 306 12.79 15.39 -5.98
C ILE A 306 13.80 14.26 -5.92
N ASN A 307 15.00 14.49 -6.46
CA ASN A 307 16.07 13.51 -6.42
C ASN A 307 16.94 13.67 -5.15
N PHE A 308 16.47 13.14 -4.02
CA PHE A 308 17.17 13.21 -2.74
C PHE A 308 18.59 12.62 -2.76
N ARG A 309 18.85 11.61 -3.60
CA ARG A 309 20.21 11.05 -3.79
C ARG A 309 21.16 12.09 -4.37
N TYR A 310 20.66 12.92 -5.29
CA TYR A 310 21.43 14.00 -5.86
C TYR A 310 21.68 15.12 -4.84
N LEU A 311 20.65 15.49 -4.05
CA LEU A 311 20.79 16.48 -2.97
C LEU A 311 21.88 16.08 -1.98
N LYS A 312 21.83 14.85 -1.47
CA LYS A 312 22.86 14.31 -0.56
C LYS A 312 24.25 14.33 -1.19
N LYS A 313 24.37 13.93 -2.47
CA LYS A 313 25.65 13.95 -3.20
C LYS A 313 26.25 15.35 -3.29
N CYS A 314 25.40 16.38 -3.39
CA CYS A 314 25.81 17.78 -3.42
C CYS A 314 26.06 18.39 -2.04
N GLY A 315 25.92 17.61 -0.96
CA GLY A 315 26.22 18.06 0.41
C GLY A 315 25.04 18.69 1.15
N ILE A 316 23.81 18.56 0.64
CA ILE A 316 22.61 18.93 1.40
C ILE A 316 22.35 17.88 2.47
N GLN A 317 22.20 18.32 3.72
CA GLN A 317 21.89 17.49 4.87
C GLN A 317 20.37 17.32 4.98
N LEU A 318 19.88 16.11 4.68
CA LEU A 318 18.46 15.81 4.64
C LEU A 318 17.83 15.81 6.04
N THR A 319 18.59 15.49 7.08
CA THR A 319 18.08 15.47 8.46
C THR A 319 17.98 16.86 9.08
N ASN A 320 18.63 17.87 8.48
CA ASN A 320 18.62 19.25 8.96
C ASN A 320 17.59 20.12 8.24
N ASP A 321 17.29 19.83 6.96
CA ASP A 321 16.28 20.56 6.21
C ASP A 321 14.86 20.33 6.76
N VAL A 322 14.11 21.42 6.96
CA VAL A 322 12.78 21.40 7.58
C VAL A 322 11.76 20.63 6.73
N PHE A 323 11.84 20.75 5.40
CA PHE A 323 10.95 20.04 4.50
C PHE A 323 11.25 18.54 4.47
N CYS A 324 12.52 18.15 4.38
CA CYS A 324 12.91 16.73 4.45
C CYS A 324 12.52 16.10 5.80
N ARG A 325 12.71 16.81 6.91
CA ARG A 325 12.25 16.37 8.25
C ARG A 325 10.74 16.21 8.32
N SER A 326 9.96 17.11 7.73
CA SER A 326 8.49 17.00 7.74
C SER A 326 8.03 15.75 6.97
N LEU A 327 8.66 15.43 5.83
CA LEU A 327 8.42 14.18 5.09
C LEU A 327 8.75 12.93 5.92
N LEU A 328 9.89 12.94 6.61
CA LEU A 328 10.32 11.83 7.47
C LEU A 328 9.36 11.62 8.64
N ARG A 329 8.90 12.70 9.29
CA ARG A 329 7.89 12.69 10.37
C ARG A 329 6.55 12.13 9.86
N ALA A 330 6.04 12.60 8.73
CA ALA A 330 4.82 12.05 8.11
C ALA A 330 4.94 10.55 7.82
N SER A 331 6.11 10.11 7.33
CA SER A 331 6.40 8.70 7.08
C SER A 331 6.41 7.86 8.37
N ALA A 332 6.96 8.39 9.46
CA ALA A 332 6.99 7.72 10.75
C ALA A 332 5.58 7.61 11.34
N LYS A 333 4.78 8.68 11.26
CA LYS A 333 3.38 8.70 11.68
C LYS A 333 2.53 7.68 10.93
N ASP A 334 2.69 7.55 9.61
CA ASP A 334 2.03 6.49 8.84
C ASP A 334 2.44 5.09 9.31
N SER A 335 3.74 4.87 9.57
CA SER A 335 4.20 3.58 10.11
C SER A 335 3.54 3.26 11.46
N TYR A 336 3.54 4.18 12.42
CA TYR A 336 2.88 3.98 13.72
C TYR A 336 1.37 3.78 13.57
N SER A 337 0.71 4.54 12.71
CA SER A 337 -0.72 4.34 12.39
C SER A 337 -0.99 2.97 11.79
N ARG A 338 -0.14 2.43 10.91
CA ARG A 338 -0.26 1.06 10.38
C ARG A 338 -0.04 0.01 11.45
N LEU A 339 0.92 0.21 12.35
CA LEU A 339 1.18 -0.67 13.49
C LEU A 339 0.00 -0.70 14.47
N LEU A 340 -0.61 0.44 14.81
CA LEU A 340 -1.76 0.51 15.72
C LEU A 340 -3.03 -0.08 15.11
N ASN A 341 -3.35 0.33 13.89
CA ASN A 341 -4.61 -0.04 13.26
C ASN A 341 -4.61 -1.48 12.76
N LYS A 342 -3.47 -1.99 12.28
CA LYS A 342 -3.39 -3.31 11.61
C LYS A 342 -2.40 -4.28 12.22
N ALA A 343 -1.57 -3.85 13.18
CA ALA A 343 -0.40 -4.61 13.66
C ALA A 343 0.45 -5.10 12.48
N GLN A 344 0.62 -4.24 11.47
CA GLN A 344 1.34 -4.59 10.25
C GLN A 344 2.86 -4.53 10.49
N ILE A 345 3.41 -5.58 11.09
CA ILE A 345 4.84 -5.68 11.40
C ILE A 345 5.57 -6.30 10.21
N PRO A 346 6.45 -5.57 9.50
CA PRO A 346 7.14 -6.10 8.34
C PRO A 346 8.13 -7.18 8.73
N ILE A 347 8.24 -8.22 7.89
CA ILE A 347 9.28 -9.25 8.02
C ILE A 347 10.42 -8.89 7.07
N PRO A 348 11.70 -9.02 7.50
CA PRO A 348 12.85 -8.78 6.66
C PRO A 348 12.78 -9.54 5.35
N ALA A 349 13.20 -8.88 4.27
CA ALA A 349 13.07 -9.44 2.93
C ALA A 349 13.91 -10.73 2.75
N ASP A 350 14.96 -10.93 3.50
CA ASP A 350 15.74 -12.15 3.49
C ASP A 350 15.09 -13.31 4.24
N LEU A 351 13.97 -13.08 4.95
CA LEU A 351 13.29 -14.05 5.82
C LEU A 351 11.84 -14.35 5.44
N GLY A 352 11.25 -13.65 4.47
CA GLY A 352 9.90 -13.94 4.00
C GLY A 352 9.45 -13.11 2.80
N ARG A 353 8.40 -13.60 2.12
CA ARG A 353 7.78 -13.00 0.92
C ARG A 353 6.27 -13.25 0.90
N SER A 354 5.55 -12.35 0.24
CA SER A 354 4.20 -12.62 -0.22
C SER A 354 4.29 -13.16 -1.64
N MET A 355 3.69 -14.31 -1.92
CA MET A 355 3.84 -15.03 -3.19
C MET A 355 2.47 -15.50 -3.71
N LEU A 356 2.31 -15.54 -5.04
CA LEU A 356 1.16 -16.20 -5.66
C LEU A 356 1.32 -17.71 -5.59
N GLY A 357 0.23 -18.45 -5.41
CA GLY A 357 0.23 -19.91 -5.46
C GLY A 357 0.13 -20.44 -6.88
N VAL A 358 0.88 -21.50 -7.18
CA VAL A 358 0.75 -22.31 -8.40
C VAL A 358 0.86 -23.80 -8.05
N VAL A 359 0.54 -24.67 -9.01
CA VAL A 359 0.61 -26.12 -8.84
C VAL A 359 1.84 -26.70 -9.53
N ASP A 360 2.37 -27.79 -8.98
CA ASP A 360 3.43 -28.59 -9.59
C ASP A 360 2.88 -29.47 -10.71
N GLU A 361 3.00 -29.00 -11.95
CA GLU A 361 2.65 -29.75 -13.17
C GLU A 361 3.60 -30.93 -13.46
N SER A 362 4.78 -30.98 -12.82
CA SER A 362 5.77 -32.05 -13.03
C SER A 362 5.49 -33.30 -12.17
N ASP A 363 4.55 -33.23 -11.23
CA ASP A 363 4.20 -34.32 -10.31
C ASP A 363 5.38 -34.78 -9.43
N THR A 364 6.33 -33.91 -9.12
CA THR A 364 7.57 -34.25 -8.40
C THR A 364 7.47 -34.01 -6.90
N LEU A 365 6.71 -33.01 -6.46
CA LEU A 365 6.54 -32.67 -5.04
C LEU A 365 5.65 -33.70 -4.33
N ALA A 366 6.12 -34.19 -3.18
CA ALA A 366 5.33 -35.03 -2.28
C ALA A 366 4.44 -34.19 -1.34
N TYR A 367 3.50 -34.86 -0.67
CA TYR A 367 2.69 -34.21 0.35
C TYR A 367 3.54 -33.66 1.50
N GLY A 368 3.28 -32.41 1.90
CA GLY A 368 4.05 -31.67 2.90
C GLY A 368 5.25 -30.90 2.34
N GLN A 369 5.53 -31.03 1.04
CA GLN A 369 6.63 -30.34 0.36
C GLN A 369 6.13 -29.17 -0.48
N VAL A 370 6.98 -28.16 -0.65
CA VAL A 370 6.75 -27.02 -1.56
C VAL A 370 8.02 -26.68 -2.31
N PHE A 371 7.92 -26.03 -3.48
CA PHE A 371 9.07 -25.42 -4.15
C PHE A 371 8.96 -23.90 -4.10
N ILE A 372 10.07 -23.25 -3.71
CA ILE A 372 10.15 -21.80 -3.58
C ILE A 372 11.49 -21.32 -4.16
N GLN A 373 11.40 -20.45 -5.16
CA GLN A 373 12.53 -19.70 -5.70
C GLN A 373 12.13 -18.23 -5.83
N TYR A 374 12.99 -17.33 -5.35
CA TYR A 374 12.68 -15.90 -5.30
C TYR A 374 13.81 -15.03 -5.83
N THR A 375 13.45 -13.87 -6.36
CA THR A 375 14.40 -12.83 -6.72
C THR A 375 14.96 -12.16 -5.47
N ILE A 376 16.28 -12.02 -5.38
CA ILE A 376 16.95 -11.46 -4.19
C ILE A 376 16.65 -9.95 -4.05
N SER A 377 16.68 -9.21 -5.16
CA SER A 377 16.46 -7.76 -5.14
C SER A 377 14.98 -7.38 -5.05
N MET A 378 14.62 -6.65 -3.98
CA MET A 378 13.28 -6.08 -3.77
C MET A 378 13.08 -4.69 -4.39
N LYS A 379 14.07 -4.15 -5.11
CA LYS A 379 14.05 -2.76 -5.61
C LYS A 379 13.00 -2.50 -6.69
N THR A 380 12.54 -3.54 -7.39
CA THR A 380 11.58 -3.42 -8.49
C THR A 380 10.61 -4.59 -8.48
N LYS A 381 9.35 -4.34 -8.85
CA LYS A 381 8.31 -5.36 -9.08
C LYS A 381 8.39 -5.99 -10.48
N THR A 382 9.38 -5.57 -11.27
CA THR A 382 9.63 -6.05 -12.63
C THR A 382 11.12 -6.41 -12.77
N PRO A 383 11.56 -7.47 -12.09
CA PRO A 383 12.94 -7.92 -12.15
C PRO A 383 13.30 -8.40 -13.56
N LYS A 384 14.55 -8.19 -13.97
CA LYS A 384 15.04 -8.71 -15.27
C LYS A 384 15.20 -10.22 -15.18
N THR A 385 15.17 -10.91 -16.32
CA THR A 385 15.49 -12.34 -16.42
C THR A 385 16.86 -12.71 -15.84
N THR A 386 17.83 -11.80 -15.93
CA THR A 386 19.19 -11.95 -15.37
C THR A 386 19.30 -11.52 -13.90
N ALA A 387 18.19 -11.23 -13.22
CA ALA A 387 18.22 -10.89 -11.81
C ALA A 387 18.70 -12.10 -11.00
N GLU A 388 19.45 -11.85 -9.94
CA GLU A 388 19.92 -12.91 -9.04
C GLU A 388 18.73 -13.56 -8.32
N LYS A 389 18.66 -14.88 -8.41
CA LYS A 389 17.59 -15.71 -7.83
C LYS A 389 18.18 -16.62 -6.75
N ARG A 390 17.36 -17.00 -5.78
CA ARG A 390 17.73 -17.94 -4.72
C ARG A 390 16.63 -18.97 -4.53
N ILE A 391 17.04 -20.24 -4.51
CA ILE A 391 16.16 -21.35 -4.16
C ILE A 391 16.14 -21.48 -2.64
N ARG A 392 14.95 -21.67 -2.07
CA ARG A 392 14.77 -21.88 -0.63
C ARG A 392 14.64 -23.37 -0.35
N THR A 393 15.43 -23.86 0.60
CA THR A 393 15.32 -25.22 1.15
C THR A 393 15.10 -25.18 2.66
N GLY A 394 14.50 -26.24 3.22
CA GLY A 394 14.20 -26.37 4.63
C GLY A 394 12.80 -25.88 5.00
N LYS A 395 12.48 -25.95 6.30
CA LYS A 395 11.17 -25.56 6.84
C LYS A 395 10.78 -24.12 6.48
N VAL A 396 9.52 -23.97 6.09
CA VAL A 396 8.86 -22.70 5.80
C VAL A 396 7.48 -22.69 6.43
N LEU A 397 7.06 -21.54 6.96
CA LEU A 397 5.74 -21.29 7.48
C LEU A 397 4.93 -20.52 6.44
N ILE A 398 3.77 -21.07 6.06
CA ILE A 398 2.91 -20.55 5.01
C ILE A 398 1.49 -20.39 5.55
N THR A 399 0.82 -19.32 5.14
CA THR A 399 -0.58 -19.08 5.46
C THR A 399 -1.23 -18.14 4.42
N LYS A 400 -2.56 -18.09 4.42
CA LYS A 400 -3.37 -17.20 3.57
C LYS A 400 -4.25 -16.29 4.42
N ASN A 401 -4.36 -15.03 4.01
CA ASN A 401 -5.23 -14.05 4.66
C ASN A 401 -6.64 -14.07 4.06
N PRO A 402 -7.72 -13.96 4.86
CA PRO A 402 -7.75 -13.93 6.33
C PRO A 402 -7.67 -15.34 6.93
N MET A 403 -6.85 -15.49 7.96
CA MET A 403 -6.75 -16.69 8.81
C MET A 403 -7.59 -16.54 10.07
N LEU A 404 -8.31 -17.60 10.43
CA LEU A 404 -9.30 -17.60 11.50
C LEU A 404 -9.07 -18.76 12.47
N SER A 405 -8.58 -19.88 11.98
CA SER A 405 -8.37 -21.11 12.74
C SER A 405 -6.90 -21.34 13.05
N ARG A 406 -6.62 -22.15 14.06
CA ARG A 406 -5.24 -22.55 14.40
C ARG A 406 -4.52 -23.27 13.26
N GLY A 407 -5.26 -24.08 12.49
CA GLY A 407 -4.73 -24.90 11.41
C GLY A 407 -4.40 -24.13 10.14
N ASP A 408 -4.77 -22.85 10.07
CA ASP A 408 -4.59 -22.00 8.88
C ASP A 408 -3.14 -21.55 8.68
N VAL A 409 -2.33 -21.64 9.74
CA VAL A 409 -0.88 -21.36 9.72
C VAL A 409 -0.16 -22.69 9.75
N ARG A 410 0.54 -23.01 8.65
CA ARG A 410 1.12 -24.34 8.44
C ARG A 410 2.61 -24.27 8.12
N ILE A 411 3.32 -25.34 8.45
CA ILE A 411 4.72 -25.56 8.14
C ILE A 411 4.81 -26.61 7.03
N PHE A 412 5.61 -26.29 6.02
CA PHE A 412 5.97 -27.18 4.93
C PHE A 412 7.49 -27.28 4.81
N GLU A 413 7.94 -28.30 4.09
CA GLU A 413 9.36 -28.46 3.75
C GLU A 413 9.61 -27.91 2.34
N ALA A 414 10.40 -26.84 2.23
CA ALA A 414 10.81 -26.35 0.93
C ALA A 414 11.96 -27.23 0.40
N ILE A 415 11.81 -27.76 -0.81
CA ILE A 415 12.81 -28.62 -1.44
C ILE A 415 13.26 -28.06 -2.79
N ASP A 416 14.48 -28.40 -3.18
CA ASP A 416 15.01 -28.05 -4.50
C ASP A 416 14.60 -29.10 -5.54
N VAL A 417 13.89 -28.65 -6.58
CA VAL A 417 13.44 -29.48 -7.69
C VAL A 417 13.87 -28.83 -9.00
N PRO A 418 14.85 -29.41 -9.74
CA PRO A 418 15.35 -28.86 -10.99
C PRO A 418 14.26 -28.54 -12.03
N ASP A 419 13.26 -29.41 -12.14
CA ASP A 419 12.17 -29.24 -13.11
C ASP A 419 11.31 -28.00 -12.83
N LEU A 420 11.34 -27.47 -11.60
CA LEU A 420 10.56 -26.31 -11.16
C LEU A 420 11.35 -24.99 -11.14
N HIS A 421 12.63 -24.97 -11.52
CA HIS A 421 13.49 -23.76 -11.50
C HIS A 421 13.00 -22.59 -12.35
N HIS A 422 12.09 -22.87 -13.28
CA HIS A 422 11.43 -21.85 -14.09
C HIS A 422 10.40 -21.02 -13.29
N HIS A 423 9.88 -21.55 -12.18
CA HIS A 423 9.00 -20.82 -11.27
C HIS A 423 9.79 -19.89 -10.35
N VAL A 424 9.54 -18.59 -10.45
CA VAL A 424 10.19 -17.54 -9.66
C VAL A 424 9.15 -16.58 -9.08
N ASP A 425 9.34 -16.20 -7.82
CA ASP A 425 8.46 -15.29 -7.06
C ASP A 425 7.00 -15.81 -6.94
N VAL A 426 6.89 -17.14 -6.87
CA VAL A 426 5.65 -17.91 -6.62
C VAL A 426 5.96 -19.04 -5.63
N VAL A 427 4.93 -19.57 -4.97
CA VAL A 427 5.01 -20.83 -4.22
C VAL A 427 4.34 -21.94 -5.02
N VAL A 428 5.05 -23.04 -5.22
CA VAL A 428 4.55 -24.20 -5.95
C VAL A 428 4.09 -25.27 -4.97
N PHE A 429 2.82 -25.68 -5.09
CA PHE A 429 2.19 -26.69 -4.25
C PHE A 429 2.12 -28.06 -4.96
N PRO A 430 2.17 -29.17 -4.22
CA PRO A 430 2.06 -30.51 -4.78
C PRO A 430 0.63 -30.79 -5.24
N GLN A 431 0.49 -31.59 -6.29
CA GLN A 431 -0.79 -32.16 -6.73
C GLN A 431 -1.06 -33.56 -6.15
N LYS A 432 -0.29 -33.95 -5.13
CA LYS A 432 -0.39 -35.23 -4.40
C LYS A 432 -0.73 -34.98 -2.94
N GLY A 433 -1.47 -35.91 -2.35
CA GLY A 433 -1.76 -35.90 -0.91
C GLY A 433 -3.20 -36.24 -0.60
N GLU A 434 -3.54 -36.10 0.68
CA GLU A 434 -4.89 -36.31 1.17
C GLU A 434 -5.80 -35.11 0.89
N ARG A 435 -5.25 -33.89 0.98
CA ARG A 435 -5.96 -32.61 0.81
C ARG A 435 -5.03 -31.55 0.21
N PRO A 436 -5.44 -30.69 -0.73
CA PRO A 436 -4.58 -29.64 -1.28
C PRO A 436 -4.08 -28.68 -0.19
N HIS A 437 -2.77 -28.39 -0.16
CA HIS A 437 -2.20 -27.43 0.82
C HIS A 437 -2.84 -26.03 0.80
N PRO A 438 -3.18 -25.45 -0.37
CA PRO A 438 -4.03 -24.25 -0.44
C PRO A 438 -5.31 -24.37 0.42
N ASN A 439 -6.05 -25.45 0.24
CA ASN A 439 -7.32 -25.68 0.91
C ASN A 439 -7.16 -25.90 2.43
N GLU A 440 -6.01 -26.42 2.87
CA GLU A 440 -5.67 -26.54 4.29
C GLU A 440 -5.47 -25.16 4.98
N MET A 441 -5.21 -24.10 4.22
CA MET A 441 -4.94 -22.75 4.73
C MET A 441 -6.11 -21.81 4.41
N ALA A 442 -7.06 -21.66 5.33
CA ALA A 442 -8.20 -20.76 5.16
C ALA A 442 -9.07 -21.03 3.92
N GLY A 443 -9.17 -22.30 3.49
CA GLY A 443 -10.00 -22.72 2.35
C GLY A 443 -9.56 -22.11 1.03
N SER A 444 -8.26 -21.81 0.88
CA SER A 444 -7.69 -21.13 -0.28
C SER A 444 -7.77 -21.99 -1.55
N ASP A 445 -7.85 -21.33 -2.70
CA ASP A 445 -7.70 -21.92 -4.04
C ASP A 445 -6.46 -21.34 -4.74
N LEU A 446 -6.29 -21.62 -6.03
CA LEU A 446 -5.21 -21.09 -6.87
C LEU A 446 -5.75 -20.15 -7.96
N ASP A 447 -6.82 -19.40 -7.69
CA ASP A 447 -7.42 -18.45 -8.65
C ASP A 447 -6.79 -17.04 -8.63
N GLY A 448 -5.79 -16.86 -7.78
CA GLY A 448 -5.04 -15.62 -7.57
C GLY A 448 -4.74 -15.27 -6.12
N ASP A 449 -4.94 -16.20 -5.19
CA ASP A 449 -4.63 -16.05 -3.79
C ASP A 449 -3.12 -15.79 -3.54
N GLU A 450 -2.85 -14.93 -2.55
CA GLU A 450 -1.50 -14.62 -2.08
C GLU A 450 -1.20 -15.27 -0.72
N TYR A 451 -0.06 -15.93 -0.67
CA TYR A 451 0.43 -16.65 0.48
C TYR A 451 1.53 -15.87 1.18
N SER A 452 1.43 -15.77 2.50
CA SER A 452 2.51 -15.26 3.35
C SER A 452 3.49 -16.40 3.61
N VAL A 453 4.64 -16.36 2.93
CA VAL A 453 5.69 -17.41 3.00
C VAL A 453 6.85 -16.89 3.84
N ILE A 454 7.08 -17.49 4.99
CA ILE A 454 8.05 -17.04 6.00
C ILE A 454 9.00 -18.18 6.32
N TRP A 455 10.30 -17.92 6.26
CA TRP A 455 11.34 -18.90 6.61
C TRP A 455 12.27 -18.37 7.70
N ASP A 456 11.75 -17.48 8.54
CA ASP A 456 12.38 -17.01 9.77
C ASP A 456 12.37 -18.14 10.83
N PRO A 457 13.53 -18.72 11.20
CA PRO A 457 13.59 -19.82 12.17
C PRO A 457 12.98 -19.48 13.53
N GLU A 458 12.99 -18.19 13.91
CA GLU A 458 12.47 -17.71 15.19
C GLU A 458 10.94 -17.57 15.19
N LEU A 459 10.28 -17.62 14.02
CA LEU A 459 8.82 -17.60 13.87
C LEU A 459 8.21 -18.97 13.55
N LEU A 460 9.02 -19.99 13.24
CA LEU A 460 8.51 -21.33 12.94
C LEU A 460 7.83 -21.95 14.16
N LEU A 461 6.63 -22.51 13.99
CA LEU A 461 5.98 -23.38 14.97
C LEU A 461 6.71 -24.74 15.06
N GLU A 462 6.42 -25.56 16.08
CA GLU A 462 7.04 -26.89 16.20
C GLU A 462 6.26 -27.98 15.46
N ARG A 463 4.94 -27.80 15.33
CA ARG A 463 4.02 -28.74 14.66
C ARG A 463 2.90 -28.00 13.93
N ASN A 464 2.26 -28.69 12.99
CA ASN A 464 1.00 -28.25 12.40
C ASN A 464 -0.17 -28.65 13.30
N GLU A 465 -1.14 -27.76 13.40
CA GLU A 465 -2.46 -28.07 13.96
C GLU A 465 -3.37 -28.62 12.85
N GLU A 466 -4.44 -29.32 13.24
CA GLU A 466 -5.39 -29.89 12.29
C GLU A 466 -6.05 -28.80 11.43
N PRO A 467 -6.05 -28.94 10.08
CA PRO A 467 -6.63 -27.94 9.20
C PRO A 467 -8.16 -27.89 9.35
N CYS A 468 -8.72 -26.69 9.43
CA CYS A 468 -10.17 -26.53 9.51
C CYS A 468 -10.86 -27.06 8.25
N LYS A 469 -12.08 -27.56 8.39
CA LYS A 469 -12.90 -28.01 7.26
C LYS A 469 -13.77 -26.85 6.80
N TYR A 470 -13.60 -26.46 5.55
CA TYR A 470 -14.41 -25.44 4.88
C TYR A 470 -15.39 -26.17 3.97
N PRO A 471 -16.69 -26.22 4.31
CA PRO A 471 -17.66 -26.95 3.52
C PRO A 471 -18.00 -26.18 2.24
N ASP A 472 -17.88 -26.84 1.09
CA ASP A 472 -18.33 -26.32 -0.20
C ASP A 472 -19.84 -26.45 -0.33
N GLU A 473 -20.60 -25.54 0.28
CA GLU A 473 -22.06 -25.45 0.07
C GLU A 473 -22.34 -24.84 -1.32
N LYS A 474 -22.47 -25.69 -2.34
CA LYS A 474 -22.98 -25.28 -3.66
C LYS A 474 -24.51 -25.35 -3.67
N LEU A 475 -25.19 -24.21 -3.84
CA LEU A 475 -26.62 -24.23 -4.16
C LEU A 475 -26.85 -24.46 -5.65
N GLU A 476 -27.38 -25.64 -5.97
CA GLU A 476 -27.90 -26.03 -7.28
C GLU A 476 -29.33 -25.50 -7.48
N ASN A 477 -29.50 -24.18 -7.44
CA ASN A 477 -30.75 -23.58 -7.92
C ASN A 477 -30.49 -23.07 -9.35
N GLY A 478 -31.22 -23.64 -10.31
CA GLY A 478 -31.23 -23.17 -11.69
C GLY A 478 -31.69 -21.71 -11.79
N ILE A 479 -31.30 -21.03 -12.87
CA ILE A 479 -31.78 -19.66 -13.14
C ILE A 479 -33.17 -19.75 -13.77
N ASN A 480 -34.13 -19.04 -13.21
CA ASN A 480 -35.37 -18.79 -13.91
C ASN A 480 -35.24 -17.47 -14.70
N VAL A 481 -35.25 -17.57 -16.04
CA VAL A 481 -35.11 -16.43 -16.95
C VAL A 481 -36.27 -15.44 -16.78
N GLU A 482 -37.46 -15.91 -16.39
CA GLU A 482 -38.64 -15.07 -16.21
C GLU A 482 -38.55 -14.17 -14.97
N THR A 483 -37.92 -14.65 -13.90
CA THR A 483 -37.72 -13.91 -12.64
C THR A 483 -36.37 -13.21 -12.55
N LEU A 484 -35.56 -13.26 -13.61
CA LEU A 484 -34.16 -12.82 -13.61
C LEU A 484 -33.92 -11.43 -13.02
N VAL A 485 -34.75 -10.46 -13.42
CA VAL A 485 -34.60 -9.07 -12.96
C VAL A 485 -34.97 -8.94 -11.49
N GLU A 486 -36.00 -9.66 -11.04
CA GLU A 486 -36.46 -9.66 -9.65
C GLU A 486 -35.44 -10.36 -8.74
N ASP A 487 -34.89 -11.49 -9.18
CA ASP A 487 -33.85 -12.24 -8.47
C ASP A 487 -32.58 -11.40 -8.30
N ILE A 488 -32.16 -10.67 -9.35
CA ILE A 488 -31.02 -9.74 -9.25
C ILE A 488 -31.33 -8.61 -8.27
N ALA A 489 -32.52 -8.01 -8.32
CA ALA A 489 -32.91 -6.94 -7.42
C ALA A 489 -32.95 -7.40 -5.95
N ASN A 490 -33.51 -8.58 -5.70
CA ASN A 490 -33.57 -9.21 -4.39
C ASN A 490 -32.17 -9.55 -3.87
N PHE A 491 -31.32 -10.14 -4.73
CA PHE A 491 -29.93 -10.42 -4.38
C PHE A 491 -29.17 -9.14 -4.03
N MET A 492 -29.30 -8.07 -4.83
CA MET A 492 -28.65 -6.78 -4.54
C MET A 492 -29.12 -6.17 -3.21
N TYR A 493 -30.42 -6.29 -2.91
CA TYR A 493 -31.00 -5.83 -1.64
C TYR A 493 -30.48 -6.65 -0.46
N GLU A 494 -30.46 -7.97 -0.56
CA GLU A 494 -29.93 -8.87 0.47
C GLU A 494 -28.42 -8.65 0.68
N PHE A 495 -27.66 -8.62 -0.41
CA PHE A 495 -26.22 -8.37 -0.39
C PHE A 495 -25.86 -7.06 0.31
N THR A 496 -26.52 -5.96 -0.07
CA THR A 496 -26.26 -4.64 0.53
C THR A 496 -26.71 -4.57 2.00
N SER A 497 -27.76 -5.31 2.36
CA SER A 497 -28.30 -5.32 3.73
C SER A 497 -27.47 -6.20 4.69
N GLN A 498 -26.72 -7.17 4.16
CA GLN A 498 -26.07 -8.23 4.93
C GLN A 498 -24.54 -8.29 4.76
N ASP A 499 -23.94 -7.33 4.07
CA ASP A 499 -22.48 -7.18 4.02
C ASP A 499 -21.93 -6.93 5.44
N THR A 500 -21.47 -8.01 6.05
CA THR A 500 -21.10 -8.10 7.47
C THR A 500 -19.70 -8.69 7.65
N VAL A 501 -18.94 -8.87 6.57
CA VAL A 501 -17.61 -9.52 6.59
C VAL A 501 -16.65 -8.79 7.54
N GLY A 502 -16.63 -7.46 7.50
CA GLY A 502 -15.79 -6.64 8.39
C GLY A 502 -16.22 -6.74 9.86
N VAL A 503 -17.54 -6.71 10.10
CA VAL A 503 -18.13 -6.85 11.44
C VAL A 503 -17.82 -8.21 12.04
N ILE A 504 -18.04 -9.31 11.29
CA ILE A 504 -17.78 -10.67 11.76
C ILE A 504 -16.28 -10.85 12.04
N SER A 505 -15.39 -10.40 11.14
CA SER A 505 -13.94 -10.48 11.32
C SER A 505 -13.47 -9.76 12.59
N LYS A 506 -14.00 -8.56 12.86
CA LYS A 506 -13.67 -7.79 14.07
C LYS A 506 -14.16 -8.47 15.34
N ASN A 507 -15.37 -9.02 15.33
CA ASN A 507 -15.90 -9.79 16.45
C ASN A 507 -15.10 -11.07 16.69
N HIS A 508 -14.71 -11.78 15.62
CA HIS A 508 -13.86 -12.97 15.69
C HIS A 508 -12.53 -12.65 16.38
N LEU A 509 -11.84 -11.60 15.94
CA LEU A 509 -10.55 -11.20 16.52
C LEU A 509 -10.66 -10.90 18.03
N ILE A 510 -11.69 -10.20 18.45
CA ILE A 510 -11.91 -9.84 19.87
C ILE A 510 -12.35 -11.06 20.69
N ALA A 511 -13.23 -11.90 20.15
CA ALA A 511 -13.63 -13.14 20.80
C ALA A 511 -12.46 -14.12 20.95
N ALA A 512 -11.58 -14.21 19.94
CA ALA A 512 -10.38 -15.05 19.97
C ALA A 512 -9.36 -14.56 21.01
N ASP A 513 -9.23 -13.25 21.20
CA ASP A 513 -8.39 -12.67 22.25
C ASP A 513 -8.96 -12.90 23.67
N MET A 514 -10.29 -12.82 23.82
CA MET A 514 -10.94 -12.93 25.14
C MET A 514 -11.17 -14.38 25.59
N TYR A 515 -11.58 -15.25 24.67
CA TYR A 515 -12.04 -16.61 24.98
C TYR A 515 -11.14 -17.70 24.37
N GLY A 516 -10.14 -17.33 23.55
CA GLY A 516 -9.26 -18.25 22.85
C GLY A 516 -9.84 -18.81 21.55
N LEU A 517 -8.96 -19.25 20.65
CA LEU A 517 -9.29 -19.77 19.32
C LEU A 517 -10.13 -21.07 19.36
N ASP A 518 -10.07 -21.84 20.44
CA ASP A 518 -10.82 -23.09 20.57
C ASP A 518 -12.27 -22.92 21.02
N SER A 519 -12.62 -21.71 21.48
CA SER A 519 -13.94 -21.44 22.03
C SER A 519 -15.03 -21.64 20.98
N THR A 520 -16.19 -22.14 21.43
CA THR A 520 -17.34 -22.38 20.55
C THR A 520 -17.79 -21.11 19.83
N VAL A 521 -17.75 -19.96 20.50
CA VAL A 521 -18.10 -18.66 19.90
C VAL A 521 -17.18 -18.31 18.75
N VAL A 522 -15.87 -18.51 18.90
CA VAL A 522 -14.89 -18.22 17.85
C VAL A 522 -15.05 -19.17 16.67
N LYS A 523 -15.29 -20.45 16.91
CA LYS A 523 -15.59 -21.43 15.86
C LYS A 523 -16.87 -21.08 15.09
N ASN A 524 -17.92 -20.65 15.79
CA ASN A 524 -19.16 -20.19 15.15
C ASN A 524 -18.92 -18.94 14.29
N LEU A 525 -18.14 -17.98 14.81
CA LEU A 525 -17.75 -16.78 14.06
C LEU A 525 -16.91 -17.12 12.82
N ALA A 526 -15.98 -18.08 12.92
CA ALA A 526 -15.19 -18.54 11.79
C ALA A 526 -16.07 -19.18 10.70
N ALA A 527 -17.03 -20.03 11.08
CA ALA A 527 -17.99 -20.62 10.14
C ALA A 527 -18.90 -19.56 9.49
N LYS A 528 -19.31 -18.53 10.23
CA LYS A 528 -20.07 -17.39 9.67
C LYS A 528 -19.22 -16.55 8.72
N GLN A 529 -17.95 -16.33 9.05
CA GLN A 529 -17.02 -15.60 8.19
C GLN A 529 -16.80 -16.32 6.86
N ASP A 530 -16.63 -17.63 6.88
CA ASP A 530 -16.51 -18.47 5.69
C ASP A 530 -17.74 -18.34 4.78
N LYS A 531 -18.94 -18.47 5.35
CA LYS A 531 -20.20 -18.20 4.62
C LYS A 531 -20.30 -16.77 4.11
N ALA A 532 -19.85 -15.78 4.87
CA ALA A 532 -19.91 -14.37 4.49
C ALA A 532 -18.99 -14.06 3.29
N VAL A 533 -17.78 -14.62 3.26
CA VAL A 533 -16.83 -14.46 2.14
C VAL A 533 -17.37 -15.15 0.89
N ASN A 534 -17.97 -16.34 1.06
CA ASN A 534 -18.57 -17.10 -0.03
C ASN A 534 -19.98 -16.65 -0.39
N PHE A 535 -20.58 -15.68 0.32
CA PHE A 535 -21.96 -15.25 0.08
C PHE A 535 -22.16 -14.74 -1.35
N GLN A 536 -21.18 -14.05 -1.91
CA GLN A 536 -21.20 -13.60 -3.31
C GLN A 536 -21.27 -14.76 -4.31
N LYS A 537 -20.67 -15.91 -3.98
CA LYS A 537 -20.63 -17.11 -4.83
C LYS A 537 -21.84 -18.02 -4.59
N CYS A 538 -22.18 -18.25 -3.33
CA CYS A 538 -23.16 -19.24 -2.90
C CYS A 538 -24.58 -18.67 -2.69
N ALA A 539 -24.73 -17.35 -2.58
CA ALA A 539 -25.98 -16.66 -2.25
C ALA A 539 -26.64 -17.13 -0.93
N VAL A 540 -25.88 -17.79 -0.04
CA VAL A 540 -26.32 -18.11 1.32
C VAL A 540 -25.75 -17.08 2.28
N PRO A 541 -26.58 -16.24 2.90
CA PRO A 541 -26.05 -15.29 3.86
C PRO A 541 -25.71 -15.97 5.18
N PRO A 542 -24.69 -15.43 5.90
CA PRO A 542 -24.42 -15.88 7.25
C PRO A 542 -25.62 -15.54 8.16
N GLN A 543 -25.89 -16.42 9.13
CA GLN A 543 -26.87 -16.10 10.16
C GLN A 543 -26.42 -14.87 10.97
N PRO A 544 -27.36 -13.99 11.40
CA PRO A 544 -27.04 -12.83 12.21
C PRO A 544 -26.23 -13.18 13.45
N LEU A 545 -25.39 -12.23 13.90
CA LEU A 545 -24.60 -12.41 15.11
C LEU A 545 -25.51 -12.50 16.35
N THR A 546 -25.22 -13.44 17.24
CA THR A 546 -25.92 -13.52 18.52
C THR A 546 -25.54 -12.32 19.39
N THR A 547 -26.55 -11.66 19.97
CA THR A 547 -26.38 -10.44 20.79
C THR A 547 -26.64 -10.67 22.27
N ARG A 548 -27.18 -11.83 22.62
CA ARG A 548 -27.50 -12.22 24.00
C ARG A 548 -26.79 -13.50 24.35
N TRP A 549 -26.53 -13.66 25.64
CA TRP A 549 -26.01 -14.87 26.23
C TRP A 549 -27.01 -16.01 26.04
N ASP A 550 -26.51 -17.17 25.61
CA ASP A 550 -27.25 -18.43 25.67
C ASP A 550 -26.62 -19.31 26.74
N LYS A 551 -27.22 -19.28 27.94
CA LYS A 551 -26.71 -19.97 29.13
C LYS A 551 -25.26 -19.55 29.44
N SER A 552 -24.30 -20.44 29.18
CA SER A 552 -22.87 -20.21 29.39
C SER A 552 -22.12 -19.76 28.13
N LEU A 553 -22.77 -19.69 26.98
CA LEU A 553 -22.18 -19.27 25.72
C LEU A 553 -22.26 -17.73 25.60
N PRO A 554 -21.11 -17.02 25.51
CA PRO A 554 -21.12 -15.58 25.31
C PRO A 554 -21.72 -15.21 23.94
N PRO A 555 -22.26 -13.98 23.81
CA PRO A 555 -22.71 -13.48 22.52
C PRO A 555 -21.54 -13.34 21.54
N GLU A 556 -21.81 -13.60 20.27
CA GLU A 556 -20.85 -13.39 19.18
C GLU A 556 -20.61 -11.90 18.92
N SER A 557 -21.62 -11.05 19.17
CA SER A 557 -21.45 -9.60 19.15
C SER A 557 -20.68 -9.15 20.38
N ARG A 558 -19.52 -8.54 20.16
CA ARG A 558 -18.63 -8.02 21.20
C ARG A 558 -19.33 -7.01 22.10
N GLU A 559 -19.28 -7.25 23.40
CA GLU A 559 -19.78 -6.32 24.43
C GLU A 559 -18.77 -5.22 24.75
N ARG A 560 -17.48 -5.48 24.48
CA ARG A 560 -16.35 -4.60 24.83
C ARG A 560 -15.40 -4.40 23.64
N ASN A 561 -14.66 -3.29 23.64
CA ASN A 561 -13.50 -3.09 22.77
C ASN A 561 -12.25 -3.67 23.43
N SER A 562 -11.28 -4.15 22.65
CA SER A 562 -9.93 -4.39 23.16
C SER A 562 -9.13 -3.09 23.14
N ASP A 563 -8.08 -3.00 23.95
CA ASP A 563 -7.17 -1.85 23.94
C ASP A 563 -6.20 -1.82 22.74
N PHE A 564 -6.26 -2.81 21.85
CA PHE A 564 -5.60 -2.80 20.53
C PHE A 564 -6.55 -2.48 19.37
N ASP A 565 -7.83 -2.22 19.66
CA ASP A 565 -8.84 -1.86 18.66
C ASP A 565 -9.50 -0.53 19.03
N SER A 566 -9.38 0.46 18.15
CA SER A 566 -10.04 1.77 18.27
C SER A 566 -11.50 1.67 17.82
N GLY A 567 -12.24 0.73 18.42
CA GLY A 567 -13.64 0.47 18.09
C GLY A 567 -14.60 1.54 18.63
N ASP A 568 -15.88 1.21 18.57
CA ASP A 568 -17.00 2.06 19.01
C ASP A 568 -16.76 2.69 20.39
N VAL A 569 -16.67 4.03 20.42
CA VAL A 569 -16.37 4.84 21.62
C VAL A 569 -17.41 4.62 22.73
N PHE A 570 -18.62 4.19 22.38
CA PHE A 570 -19.69 3.93 23.35
C PHE A 570 -19.55 2.58 24.07
N LYS A 571 -18.71 1.67 23.57
CA LYS A 571 -18.46 0.37 24.21
C LYS A 571 -17.28 0.46 25.20
N PRO A 572 -17.39 -0.15 26.40
CA PRO A 572 -16.29 -0.17 27.36
C PRO A 572 -15.08 -0.92 26.78
N THR A 573 -13.87 -0.54 27.20
CA THR A 573 -12.62 -1.16 26.73
C THR A 573 -12.06 -2.09 27.80
N TYR A 574 -11.58 -3.28 27.41
CA TYR A 574 -10.81 -4.18 28.28
C TYR A 574 -9.33 -4.17 27.89
N ARG A 575 -8.47 -4.45 28.87
CA ARG A 575 -7.02 -4.58 28.66
C ARG A 575 -6.70 -5.99 28.19
N SER A 576 -6.24 -6.14 26.94
CA SER A 576 -5.84 -7.44 26.41
C SER A 576 -4.55 -7.94 27.05
N GLN A 577 -4.51 -9.25 27.33
CA GLN A 577 -3.34 -9.95 27.86
C GLN A 577 -2.47 -10.56 26.75
N SER A 578 -2.93 -10.59 25.50
CA SER A 578 -2.13 -11.08 24.38
C SER A 578 -1.04 -10.08 24.01
N ILE A 579 -0.09 -10.56 23.20
CA ILE A 579 0.96 -9.73 22.61
C ILE A 579 0.38 -8.52 21.84
N LEU A 580 -0.82 -8.64 21.24
CA LEU A 580 -1.45 -7.53 20.52
C LEU A 580 -1.74 -6.32 21.41
N GLY A 581 -2.24 -6.57 22.64
CA GLY A 581 -2.48 -5.52 23.61
C GLY A 581 -1.19 -4.81 24.00
N GLU A 582 -0.09 -5.56 24.17
CA GLU A 582 1.21 -5.01 24.50
C GLU A 582 1.81 -4.16 23.39
N ILE A 583 1.78 -4.68 22.15
CA ILE A 583 2.21 -3.96 20.95
C ILE A 583 1.44 -2.63 20.84
N SER A 584 0.10 -2.67 20.95
CA SER A 584 -0.73 -1.47 20.89
C SER A 584 -0.34 -0.44 21.96
N ARG A 585 -0.24 -0.88 23.22
CA ARG A 585 0.12 0.02 24.34
C ARG A 585 1.52 0.61 24.18
N TYR A 586 2.47 -0.15 23.64
CA TYR A 586 3.83 0.34 23.38
C TYR A 586 3.84 1.38 22.26
N VAL A 587 3.22 1.08 21.12
CA VAL A 587 3.19 1.98 19.96
C VAL A 587 2.39 3.26 20.27
N ARG A 588 1.29 3.20 21.03
CA ARG A 588 0.53 4.41 21.44
C ARG A 588 1.37 5.40 22.24
N LYS A 589 2.27 4.90 23.09
CA LYS A 589 3.19 5.79 23.83
C LYS A 589 4.13 6.53 22.90
N LEU A 590 4.65 5.83 21.88
CA LEU A 590 5.54 6.43 20.88
C LEU A 590 4.79 7.40 19.97
N GLU A 591 3.58 7.06 19.57
CA GLU A 591 2.72 7.95 18.78
C GLU A 591 2.40 9.24 19.54
N SER A 592 2.11 9.17 20.86
CA SER A 592 1.92 10.37 21.70
C SER A 592 3.16 11.27 21.67
N ILE A 593 4.35 10.69 21.84
CA ILE A 593 5.62 11.44 21.81
C ILE A 593 5.83 12.11 20.45
N VAL A 594 5.51 11.41 19.36
CA VAL A 594 5.68 11.93 17.99
C VAL A 594 4.67 13.03 17.69
N ASN A 595 3.42 12.88 18.12
CA ASN A 595 2.39 13.90 17.97
C ASN A 595 2.72 15.15 18.81
N GLU A 596 3.22 14.98 20.05
CA GLU A 596 3.72 16.08 20.87
C GLU A 596 4.88 16.82 20.18
N ALA A 597 5.77 16.09 19.49
CA ALA A 597 6.84 16.68 18.69
C ALA A 597 6.37 17.27 17.33
N GLU A 598 5.15 16.98 16.87
CA GLU A 598 4.56 17.62 15.68
C GLU A 598 4.01 19.01 15.99
N ASP A 599 3.44 19.20 17.18
CA ASP A 599 3.12 20.53 17.69
C ASP A 599 4.38 21.43 17.73
N ASP A 600 5.56 20.82 17.91
CA ASP A 600 6.85 21.50 17.82
C ASP A 600 7.26 21.88 16.38
N ILE A 601 6.71 21.34 15.28
CA ILE A 601 7.01 21.86 13.91
C ILE A 601 6.43 23.26 13.71
N ASN A 602 5.35 23.57 14.43
CA ASN A 602 4.86 24.93 14.51
C ASN A 602 5.87 25.84 15.24
N CYS A 603 6.72 25.29 16.11
CA CYS A 603 7.75 25.95 16.92
C CYS A 603 9.20 25.82 16.40
N ASP A 604 9.50 24.89 15.49
CA ASP A 604 10.82 24.74 14.85
C ASP A 604 11.10 26.04 14.08
N ASP A 605 12.24 26.69 14.34
CA ASP A 605 12.69 27.85 13.57
C ASP A 605 12.81 27.42 12.11
N ILE A 606 11.97 27.99 11.24
CA ILE A 606 12.13 27.82 9.80
C ILE A 606 13.39 28.58 9.41
N VAL A 607 14.49 27.83 9.32
CA VAL A 607 15.80 28.33 8.91
C VAL A 607 16.00 28.03 7.44
N VAL A 608 16.40 29.06 6.70
CA VAL A 608 16.81 28.94 5.31
C VAL A 608 18.30 28.58 5.30
N ASP A 609 18.72 27.68 4.42
CA ASP A 609 20.14 27.31 4.29
C ASP A 609 20.97 28.49 3.76
N SER A 610 21.68 29.19 4.67
CA SER A 610 22.55 30.33 4.36
C SER A 610 23.55 30.03 3.26
N ASP A 611 24.10 28.80 3.22
CA ASP A 611 25.10 28.39 2.23
C ASP A 611 24.53 28.38 0.80
N ILE A 612 23.21 28.32 0.65
CA ILE A 612 22.52 28.39 -0.64
C ILE A 612 22.16 29.84 -0.97
N VAL A 613 21.62 30.56 0.02
CA VAL A 613 21.02 31.89 -0.17
C VAL A 613 22.08 32.98 -0.36
N GLU A 614 23.22 32.88 0.32
CA GLU A 614 24.29 33.87 0.28
C GLU A 614 25.15 33.78 -0.99
N GLN A 615 24.97 32.72 -1.79
CA GLN A 615 25.70 32.53 -3.06
C GLN A 615 25.24 33.47 -4.16
N VAL A 616 24.07 34.10 -4.02
CA VAL A 616 23.48 34.94 -5.06
C VAL A 616 23.02 36.26 -4.45
N VAL A 617 23.60 37.35 -4.93
CA VAL A 617 23.15 38.70 -4.62
C VAL A 617 21.94 39.01 -5.52
N ILE A 618 20.84 39.44 -4.89
CA ILE A 618 19.59 39.78 -5.57
C ILE A 618 19.24 41.19 -5.14
N ASP A 619 19.26 42.14 -6.08
CA ASP A 619 18.94 43.55 -5.84
C ASP A 619 17.68 43.94 -6.61
N HIS A 620 16.55 43.39 -6.17
CA HIS A 620 15.24 43.67 -6.75
C HIS A 620 14.71 45.10 -6.49
N GLU A 621 15.42 45.92 -5.69
CA GLU A 621 15.04 47.31 -5.43
C GLU A 621 15.64 48.26 -6.47
N ASN A 622 16.82 47.93 -7.01
CA ASN A 622 17.55 48.80 -7.94
C ASN A 622 17.76 48.22 -9.35
N ASP A 623 17.52 46.92 -9.57
CA ASP A 623 17.65 46.27 -10.87
C ASP A 623 16.27 45.82 -11.42
N ASP A 624 15.86 46.40 -12.54
CA ASP A 624 14.58 46.12 -13.22
C ASP A 624 14.42 44.65 -13.62
N ASN A 625 15.51 43.96 -13.97
CA ASN A 625 15.49 42.55 -14.32
C ASN A 625 15.27 41.69 -13.07
N ASP A 626 15.96 42.00 -11.97
CA ASP A 626 15.77 41.30 -10.69
C ASP A 626 14.36 41.53 -10.12
N ALA A 627 13.80 42.73 -10.29
CA ALA A 627 12.42 43.05 -9.94
C ALA A 627 11.41 42.21 -10.74
N LEU A 628 11.65 42.00 -12.04
CA LEU A 628 10.82 41.15 -12.89
C LEU A 628 10.89 39.68 -12.46
N ILE A 629 12.09 39.15 -12.23
CA ILE A 629 12.29 37.76 -11.75
C ILE A 629 11.60 37.56 -10.39
N PHE A 630 11.70 38.55 -9.50
CA PHE A 630 11.03 38.53 -8.20
C PHE A 630 9.50 38.47 -8.33
N SER A 631 8.91 39.34 -9.18
CA SER A 631 7.46 39.34 -9.44
C SER A 631 6.99 38.00 -10.01
N ASN A 632 7.73 37.44 -10.97
CA ASN A 632 7.42 36.14 -11.57
C ASN A 632 7.49 35.00 -10.53
N ALA A 633 8.50 35.02 -9.65
CA ALA A 633 8.62 34.03 -8.57
C ALA A 633 7.45 34.13 -7.57
N GLN A 634 6.99 35.34 -7.24
CA GLN A 634 5.82 35.55 -6.37
C GLN A 634 4.52 35.05 -6.99
N ILE A 635 4.29 35.30 -8.28
CA ILE A 635 3.11 34.81 -9.01
C ILE A 635 3.10 33.28 -9.00
N LEU A 636 4.24 32.67 -9.33
CA LEU A 636 4.37 31.21 -9.39
C LEU A 636 4.13 30.57 -8.01
N LEU A 637 4.63 31.19 -6.92
CA LEU A 637 4.37 30.74 -5.54
C LEU A 637 2.87 30.78 -5.20
N LYS A 638 2.18 31.88 -5.53
CA LYS A 638 0.74 32.04 -5.23
C LYS A 638 -0.10 31.00 -5.96
N GLU A 639 0.16 30.77 -7.23
CA GLU A 639 -0.54 29.76 -8.03
C GLU A 639 -0.30 28.35 -7.51
N TYR A 640 0.96 28.03 -7.18
CA TYR A 640 1.33 26.73 -6.63
C TYR A 640 0.64 26.48 -5.28
N ASN A 641 0.74 27.43 -4.36
CA ASN A 641 0.13 27.32 -3.03
C ASN A 641 -1.39 27.20 -3.12
N TYR A 642 -2.03 27.89 -4.06
CA TYR A 642 -3.47 27.78 -4.30
C TYR A 642 -3.87 26.35 -4.72
N GLU A 643 -3.18 25.75 -5.70
CA GLU A 643 -3.49 24.39 -6.16
C GLU A 643 -3.21 23.33 -5.09
N ILE A 644 -2.12 23.46 -4.32
CA ILE A 644 -1.80 22.55 -3.22
C ILE A 644 -2.85 22.64 -2.10
N ARG A 645 -3.22 23.86 -1.67
CA ARG A 645 -4.27 24.06 -0.64
C ARG A 645 -5.60 23.51 -1.08
N LYS A 646 -5.99 23.76 -2.34
CA LYS A 646 -7.21 23.22 -2.95
C LYS A 646 -7.26 21.69 -2.87
N LEU A 647 -6.14 20.99 -3.10
CA LEU A 647 -6.10 19.54 -2.94
C LEU A 647 -6.22 19.12 -1.47
N ILE A 648 -5.51 19.78 -0.58
CA ILE A 648 -5.51 19.47 0.85
C ILE A 648 -6.90 19.66 1.45
N ASP A 649 -7.56 20.77 1.16
CA ASP A 649 -8.92 21.06 1.62
C ASP A 649 -9.95 20.10 1.02
N HIS A 650 -9.81 19.75 -0.27
CA HIS A 650 -10.75 18.86 -0.95
C HIS A 650 -10.75 17.44 -0.39
N TYR A 651 -9.57 16.93 0.00
CA TYR A 651 -9.41 15.58 0.55
C TYR A 651 -9.30 15.55 2.09
N GLY A 652 -9.23 16.71 2.74
CA GLY A 652 -9.08 16.87 4.19
C GLY A 652 -7.76 16.32 4.74
N ILE A 653 -6.66 16.53 4.02
CA ILE A 653 -5.31 16.11 4.43
C ILE A 653 -4.80 17.07 5.52
N LYS A 654 -3.98 16.61 6.47
CA LYS A 654 -3.56 17.44 7.61
C LYS A 654 -2.34 18.30 7.34
N SER A 655 -1.44 17.86 6.45
CA SER A 655 -0.20 18.58 6.15
C SER A 655 0.27 18.40 4.71
N GLU A 656 1.10 19.34 4.23
CA GLU A 656 1.81 19.20 2.95
C GLU A 656 2.71 17.96 2.91
N ALA A 657 3.30 17.58 4.04
CA ALA A 657 4.18 16.43 4.12
C ALA A 657 3.45 15.11 3.86
N GLU A 658 2.23 14.94 4.37
CA GLU A 658 1.37 13.78 4.06
C GLU A 658 1.03 13.73 2.56
N LEU A 659 0.71 14.88 1.96
CA LEU A 659 0.42 15.01 0.54
C LEU A 659 1.62 14.63 -0.34
N PHE A 660 2.82 15.13 0.00
CA PHE A 660 4.03 14.92 -0.79
C PHE A 660 4.63 13.51 -0.64
N SER A 661 4.64 12.99 0.59
CA SER A 661 5.15 11.64 0.88
C SER A 661 4.20 10.54 0.42
N GLY A 662 2.90 10.85 0.23
CA GLY A 662 1.84 9.87 0.03
C GLY A 662 1.45 9.11 1.30
N CYS A 663 2.03 9.47 2.45
CA CYS A 663 1.78 8.86 3.75
C CYS A 663 0.57 9.54 4.43
N ILE A 664 -0.63 9.30 3.88
CA ILE A 664 -1.86 9.96 4.32
C ILE A 664 -2.53 9.17 5.45
N THR A 665 -2.65 9.80 6.63
CA THR A 665 -3.24 9.16 7.82
C THR A 665 -4.76 9.17 7.80
N GLU A 666 -5.36 10.32 7.48
CA GLU A 666 -6.80 10.55 7.47
C GLU A 666 -7.23 11.20 6.14
N LEU A 667 -8.45 10.85 5.68
CA LEU A 667 -9.08 11.43 4.49
C LEU A 667 -10.51 11.82 4.84
N ASN A 668 -10.88 13.08 4.64
CA ASN A 668 -12.27 13.53 4.76
C ASN A 668 -12.98 13.31 3.43
N SER A 669 -13.80 12.27 3.36
CA SER A 669 -14.80 12.15 2.30
C SER A 669 -16.12 11.70 2.92
N ARG A 670 -17.19 12.46 2.63
CA ARG A 670 -18.57 12.15 3.02
C ARG A 670 -19.06 10.79 2.47
N ALA A 671 -18.31 10.15 1.57
CA ALA A 671 -18.58 8.80 1.06
C ALA A 671 -17.98 7.67 1.92
N HIS A 672 -17.30 7.96 3.05
CA HIS A 672 -16.51 6.97 3.80
C HIS A 672 -16.97 6.70 5.24
N GLN A 673 -18.25 6.88 5.55
CA GLN A 673 -18.78 6.50 6.88
C GLN A 673 -19.13 5.01 7.04
N LYS A 674 -19.06 4.21 5.97
CA LYS A 674 -19.14 2.75 6.05
C LYS A 674 -17.80 2.17 5.63
N GLU A 675 -17.16 1.50 6.59
CA GLU A 675 -15.98 0.64 6.54
C GLU A 675 -14.89 0.98 5.50
N ALA A 676 -13.70 1.26 6.03
CA ALA A 676 -12.51 1.69 5.32
C ALA A 676 -12.10 0.75 4.17
N ASP A 677 -12.64 1.00 2.99
CA ASP A 677 -12.26 0.28 1.79
C ASP A 677 -10.84 0.71 1.40
N GLN A 678 -9.86 -0.13 1.72
CA GLN A 678 -8.44 0.16 1.51
C GLN A 678 -8.12 0.33 0.02
N LEU A 679 -8.88 -0.34 -0.84
CA LEU A 679 -8.81 -0.17 -2.28
C LEU A 679 -9.18 1.25 -2.67
N ALA A 680 -10.24 1.82 -2.06
CA ALA A 680 -10.61 3.21 -2.26
C ALA A 680 -9.53 4.15 -1.73
N LYS A 681 -9.00 3.94 -0.51
CA LYS A 681 -7.89 4.75 0.03
C LYS A 681 -6.64 4.70 -0.86
N PHE A 682 -6.25 3.51 -1.32
CA PHE A 682 -5.08 3.33 -2.20
C PHE A 682 -5.30 4.00 -3.55
N THR A 683 -6.48 3.81 -4.16
CA THR A 683 -6.84 4.43 -5.44
C THR A 683 -6.86 5.96 -5.31
N ILE A 684 -7.43 6.48 -4.22
CA ILE A 684 -7.46 7.92 -3.93
C ILE A 684 -6.03 8.44 -3.71
N ALA A 685 -5.21 7.78 -2.90
CA ALA A 685 -3.81 8.15 -2.69
C ALA A 685 -3.01 8.15 -4.01
N HIS A 686 -3.28 7.19 -4.90
CA HIS A 686 -2.68 7.13 -6.23
C HIS A 686 -3.13 8.30 -7.12
N ILE A 687 -4.43 8.61 -7.14
CA ILE A 687 -5.00 9.77 -7.85
C ILE A 687 -4.39 11.07 -7.32
N ILE A 688 -4.30 11.22 -5.99
CA ILE A 688 -3.68 12.37 -5.33
C ILE A 688 -2.22 12.49 -5.76
N GLY A 689 -1.45 11.39 -5.72
CA GLY A 689 -0.06 11.36 -6.16
C GLY A 689 0.10 11.82 -7.61
N HIS A 690 -0.77 11.38 -8.52
CA HIS A 690 -0.80 11.85 -9.91
C HIS A 690 -1.11 13.34 -10.04
N LYS A 691 -2.08 13.86 -9.26
CA LYS A 691 -2.42 15.29 -9.25
C LYS A 691 -1.27 16.15 -8.72
N VAL A 692 -0.63 15.74 -7.62
CA VAL A 692 0.54 16.42 -7.06
C VAL A 692 1.69 16.42 -8.07
N GLN A 693 1.95 15.27 -8.71
CA GLN A 693 2.96 15.18 -9.75
C GLN A 693 2.67 16.11 -10.93
N ALA A 694 1.41 16.22 -11.37
CA ALA A 694 1.02 17.11 -12.44
C ALA A 694 1.20 18.60 -12.07
N ILE A 695 0.84 18.99 -10.85
CA ILE A 695 1.03 20.36 -10.34
C ILE A 695 2.52 20.69 -10.26
N PHE A 696 3.32 19.82 -9.64
CA PHE A 696 4.76 20.05 -9.51
C PHE A 696 5.45 20.08 -10.87
N LYS A 697 5.04 19.21 -11.80
CA LYS A 697 5.52 19.21 -13.19
C LYS A 697 5.24 20.55 -13.88
N LYS A 698 3.98 20.98 -13.89
CA LYS A 698 3.56 22.25 -14.50
C LYS A 698 4.32 23.43 -13.91
N CYS A 699 4.49 23.45 -12.59
CA CYS A 699 5.20 24.53 -11.90
C CYS A 699 6.69 24.55 -12.26
N ARG A 700 7.34 23.38 -12.35
CA ARG A 700 8.75 23.25 -12.78
C ARG A 700 8.94 23.61 -14.25
N GLU A 701 7.99 23.29 -15.13
CA GLU A 701 8.05 23.71 -16.54
C GLU A 701 7.97 25.24 -16.65
N ARG A 702 7.00 25.86 -15.96
CA ARG A 702 6.84 27.33 -15.90
C ARG A 702 8.03 28.04 -15.27
N PHE A 703 8.74 27.42 -14.33
CA PHE A 703 9.95 27.99 -13.77
C PHE A 703 10.98 28.32 -14.87
N PHE A 704 11.13 27.45 -15.88
CA PHE A 704 12.10 27.60 -16.97
C PHE A 704 11.55 28.30 -18.22
N GLU A 705 10.24 28.57 -18.33
CA GLU A 705 9.63 29.17 -19.54
C GLU A 705 10.24 30.52 -19.92
N GLU A 706 10.66 31.33 -18.94
CA GLU A 706 11.30 32.62 -19.19
C GLU A 706 12.78 32.52 -19.61
N PHE A 707 13.38 31.33 -19.52
CA PHE A 707 14.80 31.07 -19.83
C PHE A 707 14.94 30.10 -21.02
N GLU A 708 14.22 30.35 -22.12
CA GLU A 708 14.21 29.50 -23.33
C GLU A 708 13.56 28.12 -23.15
N GLY A 709 12.87 27.90 -22.01
CA GLY A 709 12.12 26.68 -21.72
C GLY A 709 12.96 25.58 -21.06
N TRP A 710 12.26 24.65 -20.41
CA TRP A 710 12.88 23.60 -19.59
C TRP A 710 13.78 22.65 -20.40
N VAL A 711 13.51 22.42 -21.68
CA VAL A 711 14.31 21.50 -22.52
C VAL A 711 15.70 22.09 -22.80
N ALA A 712 15.79 23.40 -23.03
CA ALA A 712 17.06 24.09 -23.27
C ALA A 712 17.86 24.23 -21.97
N CYS A 713 17.19 24.59 -20.87
CA CYS A 713 17.81 24.79 -19.56
C CYS A 713 18.27 23.52 -18.84
N THR A 714 17.80 22.34 -19.25
CA THR A 714 18.06 21.08 -18.53
C THR A 714 18.62 20.03 -19.46
N GLU A 715 19.49 19.17 -18.93
CA GLU A 715 20.12 18.07 -19.67
C GLU A 715 19.69 16.73 -19.09
N LEU A 716 19.60 15.70 -19.94
CA LEU A 716 19.41 14.34 -19.46
C LEU A 716 20.71 13.86 -18.78
N PRO A 717 20.62 13.22 -17.60
CA PRO A 717 21.79 12.66 -16.95
C PRO A 717 22.44 11.59 -17.85
N PRO A 718 23.77 11.41 -17.81
CA PRO A 718 24.42 10.40 -18.64
C PRO A 718 23.79 9.02 -18.37
N PRO A 719 23.43 8.28 -19.44
CA PRO A 719 22.75 7.01 -19.29
C PRO A 719 23.67 6.00 -18.59
N LYS A 720 23.16 5.32 -17.55
CA LYS A 720 23.97 4.37 -16.77
C LYS A 720 24.40 3.11 -17.55
N ARG A 721 23.70 2.74 -18.62
CA ARG A 721 23.96 1.49 -19.39
C ARG A 721 23.65 1.59 -20.89
N CYS A 722 22.49 2.15 -21.28
CA CYS A 722 22.09 2.24 -22.68
C CYS A 722 21.80 3.70 -23.07
N PRO A 723 22.28 4.18 -24.24
CA PRO A 723 21.97 5.51 -24.73
C PRO A 723 20.47 5.73 -24.84
N TYR A 724 20.04 6.98 -24.61
CA TYR A 724 18.63 7.34 -24.80
C TYR A 724 18.22 7.13 -26.26
N PRO A 725 16.97 6.71 -26.54
CA PRO A 725 16.47 6.60 -27.90
C PRO A 725 16.63 7.92 -28.67
N ALA A 726 16.89 7.85 -29.98
CA ALA A 726 16.98 9.04 -30.83
C ALA A 726 15.69 9.87 -30.72
N GLY A 727 15.83 11.18 -30.45
CA GLY A 727 14.70 12.09 -30.25
C GLY A 727 14.03 12.03 -28.86
N TYR A 728 14.56 11.27 -27.90
CA TYR A 728 13.99 11.20 -26.55
C TYR A 728 14.25 12.48 -25.75
N VAL A 729 13.23 13.34 -25.62
CA VAL A 729 13.28 14.55 -24.81
C VAL A 729 13.18 14.23 -23.31
N GLY A 730 12.44 13.16 -22.95
CA GLY A 730 12.18 12.79 -21.57
C GLY A 730 11.11 13.67 -20.90
N ASP A 731 11.04 13.58 -19.58
CA ASP A 731 10.15 14.38 -18.73
C ASP A 731 10.97 15.34 -17.87
N VAL A 732 10.39 16.44 -17.40
CA VAL A 732 11.07 17.48 -16.61
C VAL A 732 11.70 16.93 -15.32
N PHE A 733 11.13 15.85 -14.76
CA PHE A 733 11.67 15.13 -13.59
C PHE A 733 12.93 14.31 -13.88
N LYS A 734 13.14 13.92 -15.16
CA LYS A 734 14.28 13.10 -15.58
C LYS A 734 15.49 13.93 -15.99
N ARG A 735 15.31 15.23 -16.20
CA ARG A 735 16.36 16.18 -16.62
C ARG A 735 16.84 17.02 -15.45
N ARG A 736 18.06 17.55 -15.56
CA ARG A 736 18.68 18.42 -14.55
C ARG A 736 19.34 19.62 -15.20
N CYS A 737 19.19 20.79 -14.61
CA CYS A 737 19.97 21.97 -14.94
C CYS A 737 21.39 21.79 -14.39
N MET A 738 22.36 21.58 -15.27
CA MET A 738 23.77 21.36 -14.89
C MET A 738 24.59 22.66 -14.97
N LYS A 739 24.13 23.64 -15.75
CA LYS A 739 24.81 24.92 -16.01
C LYS A 739 23.79 26.06 -15.91
N PRO A 740 23.33 26.42 -14.71
CA PRO A 740 22.37 27.50 -14.55
C PRO A 740 23.02 28.85 -14.87
N THR A 741 22.33 29.70 -15.64
CA THR A 741 22.67 31.12 -15.80
C THR A 741 22.45 31.86 -14.48
N ASP A 742 22.99 33.06 -14.35
CA ASP A 742 22.86 33.83 -13.11
C ASP A 742 21.40 34.17 -12.79
N ASP A 743 20.58 34.47 -13.80
CA ASP A 743 19.15 34.71 -13.64
C ASP A 743 18.40 33.45 -13.15
N ILE A 744 18.76 32.27 -13.64
CA ILE A 744 18.20 30.99 -13.16
C ILE A 744 18.57 30.75 -11.69
N LYS A 745 19.82 31.06 -11.30
CA LYS A 745 20.26 30.95 -9.90
C LYS A 745 19.48 31.92 -9.01
N LYS A 746 19.33 33.18 -9.44
CA LYS A 746 18.53 34.21 -8.74
C LYS A 746 17.10 33.74 -8.52
N LYS A 747 16.42 33.28 -9.57
CA LYS A 747 15.05 32.77 -9.45
C LYS A 747 14.95 31.55 -8.52
N ALA A 748 15.88 30.59 -8.60
CA ALA A 748 15.87 29.41 -7.74
C ALA A 748 15.99 29.79 -6.25
N VAL A 749 16.94 30.69 -5.92
CA VAL A 749 17.13 31.19 -4.55
C VAL A 749 15.91 31.99 -4.09
N LEU A 750 15.33 32.82 -4.95
CA LEU A 750 14.10 33.56 -4.65
C LEU A 750 12.93 32.62 -4.36
N CYS A 751 12.72 31.57 -5.16
CA CYS A 751 11.67 30.60 -4.91
C CYS A 751 11.85 29.88 -3.57
N TYR A 752 13.08 29.49 -3.24
CA TYR A 752 13.41 28.86 -1.95
C TYR A 752 13.17 29.81 -0.77
N ARG A 753 13.71 31.03 -0.85
CA ARG A 753 13.57 32.06 0.19
C ARG A 753 12.10 32.44 0.42
N LEU A 754 11.37 32.78 -0.66
CA LEU A 754 9.96 33.18 -0.58
C LEU A 754 9.08 32.09 0.03
N ALA A 755 9.31 30.81 -0.30
CA ALA A 755 8.54 29.71 0.30
C ALA A 755 8.76 29.62 1.81
N TYR A 756 10.02 29.68 2.27
CA TYR A 756 10.36 29.52 3.68
C TYR A 756 9.95 30.76 4.50
N GLU A 757 10.08 31.97 3.94
CA GLU A 757 9.58 33.21 4.57
C GLU A 757 8.05 33.25 4.65
N ASN A 758 7.36 32.80 3.59
CA ASN A 758 5.91 32.68 3.61
C ASN A 758 5.45 31.67 4.67
N ALA A 759 6.13 30.52 4.77
CA ALA A 759 5.86 29.52 5.82
C ALA A 759 6.15 30.03 7.23
N LYS A 760 7.10 30.96 7.41
CA LYS A 760 7.43 31.59 8.70
C LYS A 760 6.38 32.61 9.15
N THR A 761 5.82 33.34 8.19
CA THR A 761 4.85 34.42 8.44
C THR A 761 3.40 33.94 8.46
N SER A 762 3.09 32.84 7.78
CA SER A 762 1.74 32.28 7.73
C SER A 762 1.32 31.70 9.07
N SER A 763 0.18 32.16 9.59
CA SER A 763 -0.51 31.54 10.73
C SER A 763 -1.32 30.31 10.34
N GLU A 764 -1.42 30.02 9.04
CA GLU A 764 -2.11 28.87 8.48
C GLU A 764 -1.12 27.70 8.27
N MET A 765 -1.50 26.72 7.45
CA MET A 765 -0.64 25.58 7.12
C MET A 765 0.64 26.02 6.37
N LYS A 766 1.78 25.57 6.90
CA LYS A 766 3.13 25.83 6.36
C LYS A 766 3.35 25.02 5.06
N LEU A 767 3.72 25.70 3.97
CA LEU A 767 4.02 25.11 2.66
C LEU A 767 5.49 25.39 2.29
N LEU A 768 6.28 24.34 2.11
CA LEU A 768 7.74 24.40 1.88
C LEU A 768 8.14 23.74 0.55
N SER A 769 7.31 22.87 -0.02
CA SER A 769 7.67 22.10 -1.21
C SER A 769 7.98 22.95 -2.45
N PHE A 770 7.39 24.15 -2.55
CA PHE A 770 7.66 25.12 -3.63
C PHE A 770 9.14 25.49 -3.72
N GLY A 771 9.81 25.62 -2.57
CA GLY A 771 11.22 25.98 -2.52
C GLY A 771 12.12 24.98 -3.25
N TRP A 772 11.66 23.73 -3.39
CA TRP A 772 12.39 22.64 -4.02
C TRP A 772 12.06 22.42 -5.51
N ILE A 773 11.30 23.33 -6.15
CA ILE A 773 10.98 23.22 -7.59
C ILE A 773 12.25 23.19 -8.45
N ALA A 774 13.27 23.95 -8.09
CA ALA A 774 14.57 24.00 -8.75
C ALA A 774 15.66 23.28 -7.92
N TYR A 775 15.33 22.13 -7.33
CA TYR A 775 16.21 21.36 -6.42
C TYR A 775 17.62 21.13 -6.98
N ASP A 776 17.75 20.98 -8.29
CA ASP A 776 18.98 20.72 -9.00
C ASP A 776 19.90 21.94 -9.06
N VAL A 777 19.34 23.13 -9.24
CA VAL A 777 20.06 24.41 -9.20
C VAL A 777 20.53 24.69 -7.78
N LEU A 778 19.64 24.54 -6.78
CA LEU A 778 19.97 24.74 -5.37
C LEU A 778 21.08 23.79 -4.89
N ALA A 779 21.02 22.53 -5.31
CA ALA A 779 22.06 21.55 -5.02
C ALA A 779 23.42 21.94 -5.63
N LEU A 780 23.45 22.52 -6.83
CA LEU A 780 24.70 23.00 -7.43
C LEU A 780 25.28 24.19 -6.68
N LEU A 781 24.43 25.14 -6.23
CA LEU A 781 24.88 26.27 -5.41
C LEU A 781 25.53 25.80 -4.11
N LYS A 782 24.87 24.89 -3.38
CA LYS A 782 25.42 24.28 -2.17
C LYS A 782 26.76 23.59 -2.44
N LYS A 783 26.84 22.81 -3.51
CA LYS A 783 28.07 22.10 -3.89
C LYS A 783 29.20 23.08 -4.18
N ASN A 784 28.94 24.15 -4.94
CA ASN A 784 29.95 25.15 -5.27
C ASN A 784 30.47 25.87 -4.03
N TYR A 785 29.59 26.23 -3.09
CA TYR A 785 30.00 26.79 -1.81
C TYR A 785 30.89 25.83 -1.01
N LEU A 786 30.50 24.55 -0.91
CA LEU A 786 31.28 23.54 -0.22
C LEU A 786 32.65 23.30 -0.89
N ASP A 787 32.69 23.31 -2.22
CA ASP A 787 33.95 23.19 -2.97
C ASP A 787 34.85 24.42 -2.73
N GLN A 788 34.28 25.64 -2.69
CA GLN A 788 35.01 26.88 -2.39
C GLN A 788 35.49 26.97 -0.94
N THR A 789 34.73 26.47 0.03
CA THR A 789 35.09 26.51 1.47
C THR A 789 36.02 25.37 1.89
N ARG A 790 35.99 24.23 1.20
CA ARG A 790 36.92 23.11 1.45
C ARG A 790 38.32 23.34 0.89
N GLN A 791 38.46 24.03 -0.24
CA GLN A 791 39.76 24.36 -0.83
C GLN A 791 40.71 25.12 0.11
N PRO A 792 40.32 26.23 0.76
CA PRO A 792 41.21 26.96 1.67
C PRO A 792 41.58 26.12 2.90
N ASN A 793 40.63 25.39 3.49
CA ASN A 793 40.92 24.49 4.62
C ASN A 793 41.91 23.36 4.25
N MET A 794 41.81 22.79 3.05
CA MET A 794 42.79 21.79 2.58
C MET A 794 44.17 22.40 2.30
N ILE A 795 44.23 23.62 1.75
CA ILE A 795 45.49 24.33 1.49
C ILE A 795 46.15 24.70 2.83
N GLU A 796 45.36 25.15 3.80
CA GLU A 796 45.85 25.51 5.12
C GLU A 796 46.34 24.29 5.90
N GLN A 797 45.59 23.18 5.88
CA GLN A 797 46.02 21.89 6.44
C GLN A 797 47.28 21.34 5.76
N ARG A 798 47.37 21.39 4.42
CA ARG A 798 48.59 21.00 3.69
C ARG A 798 49.77 21.90 4.06
N SER A 799 49.57 23.22 4.12
CA SER A 799 50.62 24.16 4.52
C SER A 799 51.08 23.98 5.97
N HIS A 800 50.20 23.51 6.86
CA HIS A 800 50.52 23.20 8.25
C HIS A 800 51.31 21.90 8.36
N VAL A 801 50.90 20.86 7.61
CA VAL A 801 51.64 19.60 7.52
C VAL A 801 53.02 19.81 6.89
N GLU A 802 53.11 20.60 5.81
CA GLU A 802 54.37 20.95 5.16
C GLU A 802 55.29 21.76 6.08
N ARG A 803 54.76 22.76 6.82
CA ARG A 803 55.54 23.50 7.83
C ARG A 803 56.02 22.60 8.96
N THR A 804 55.16 21.73 9.48
CA THR A 804 55.52 20.80 10.55
C THR A 804 56.57 19.80 10.09
N LEU A 805 56.48 19.30 8.86
CA LEU A 805 57.48 18.44 8.25
C LEU A 805 58.82 19.17 8.05
N HIS A 806 58.79 20.44 7.62
CA HIS A 806 59.99 21.25 7.43
C HIS A 806 60.69 21.53 8.78
N ASP A 807 59.95 21.92 9.81
CA ASP A 807 60.46 22.15 11.17
C ASP A 807 61.04 20.86 11.78
N GLN A 808 60.39 19.71 11.54
CA GLN A 808 60.89 18.41 11.99
C GLN A 808 62.19 18.02 11.27
N LEU A 809 62.31 18.29 9.96
CA LEU A 809 63.52 18.02 9.18
C LEU A 809 64.70 18.90 9.62
N GLU A 810 64.47 20.19 9.82
CA GLU A 810 65.51 21.11 10.29
C GLU A 810 66.02 20.75 11.69
N ASN A 811 65.12 20.39 12.62
CA ASN A 811 65.49 20.04 13.99
C ASN A 811 66.18 18.68 14.13
N SER A 812 66.02 17.79 13.15
CA SER A 812 66.56 16.42 13.18
C SER A 812 67.81 16.24 12.32
N GLY A 813 68.19 17.25 11.52
CA GLY A 813 69.40 17.22 10.70
C GLY A 813 69.32 16.32 9.46
N PHE A 814 68.12 15.88 9.08
CA PHE A 814 67.89 15.04 7.89
C PHE A 814 67.53 15.90 6.67
N SER A 815 68.03 15.53 5.49
CA SER A 815 67.86 16.32 4.26
C SER A 815 66.55 16.05 3.52
N SER A 816 65.83 15.00 3.90
CA SER A 816 64.53 14.65 3.31
C SER A 816 63.64 13.84 4.27
N VAL A 817 62.32 13.90 4.06
CA VAL A 817 61.33 13.10 4.82
C VAL A 817 61.62 11.61 4.72
N HIS A 818 62.16 11.16 3.58
CA HIS A 818 62.57 9.78 3.40
C HIS A 818 63.71 9.38 4.34
N GLU A 819 64.73 10.23 4.49
CA GLU A 819 65.82 9.99 5.46
C GLU A 819 65.33 10.02 6.91
N LEU A 820 64.40 10.92 7.24
CA LEU A 820 63.81 11.00 8.57
C LEU A 820 63.01 9.73 8.92
N VAL A 821 62.22 9.22 7.98
CA VAL A 821 61.44 7.98 8.16
C VAL A 821 62.36 6.76 8.20
N VAL A 822 63.37 6.68 7.33
CA VAL A 822 64.36 5.58 7.35
C VAL A 822 65.19 5.60 8.63
N GLY A 823 65.62 6.77 9.10
CA GLY A 823 66.34 6.93 10.35
C GLY A 823 65.49 6.55 11.57
N TRP A 824 64.20 6.92 11.57
CA TRP A 824 63.27 6.51 12.62
C TRP A 824 63.01 4.99 12.62
N ILE A 825 62.84 4.37 11.44
CA ILE A 825 62.67 2.92 11.29
C ILE A 825 63.93 2.17 11.79
N GLN A 826 65.12 2.66 11.43
CA GLN A 826 66.40 2.09 11.85
C GLN A 826 66.63 2.25 13.37
N ALA A 827 66.27 3.41 13.94
CA ALA A 827 66.40 3.67 15.37
C ALA A 827 65.45 2.80 16.23
N ASN A 828 64.30 2.41 15.68
CA ASN A 828 63.30 1.60 16.38
C ASN A 828 63.34 0.10 16.03
N GLN A 829 64.33 -0.37 15.26
CA GLN A 829 64.52 -1.79 14.90
C GLN A 829 63.26 -2.46 14.32
N ILE A 830 62.52 -1.75 13.46
CA ILE A 830 61.32 -2.30 12.82
C ILE A 830 61.75 -3.06 11.55
N ASP A 831 61.91 -4.37 11.66
CA ASP A 831 62.43 -5.24 10.59
C ASP A 831 61.41 -5.57 9.46
N ASP A 832 60.11 -5.26 9.63
CA ASP A 832 59.08 -5.62 8.64
C ASP A 832 58.40 -4.40 8.02
N LEU A 833 58.90 -4.00 6.85
CA LEU A 833 58.39 -2.89 6.02
C LEU A 833 56.98 -3.12 5.45
N ARG A 834 56.37 -4.29 5.63
CA ARG A 834 55.02 -4.60 5.13
C ARG A 834 53.90 -3.90 5.89
N VAL A 835 54.15 -3.43 7.11
CA VAL A 835 53.12 -2.76 7.94
C VAL A 835 52.84 -1.32 7.46
N PHE A 836 53.71 -0.73 6.63
CA PHE A 836 53.63 0.67 6.22
C PHE A 836 53.07 0.90 4.80
N ARG A 837 52.83 -0.17 4.01
CA ARG A 837 52.21 -0.11 2.68
C ARG A 837 50.70 -0.29 2.78
#